data_AF-A0A535PYZ1-F1
#
_entry.id   AF-A0A535PYZ1-F1
#
_cell.length_a   1.000
_cell.length_b   1.000
_cell.length_c   1.000
_cell.angle_alpha   90.00
_cell.angle_beta   90.00
_cell.angle_gamma   90.00
#
_symmetry.space_group_name_H-M   'P 1'
#
loop_
_entity.id
_entity.type
_entity.pdbx_description
1 polymer ?
#
loop_
_entity_poly.entity_id
_entity_poly.type
_entity_poly.pdbx_seq_one_letter_code
_entity_poly.pdbx_strand_id
1 'polypeptide(L)'
;MKPRRCTLPGARVENSPKFADRMRDISSWREGDFRSLSTRAKKKYYRRKSAIEDYFTSNISIDEITLRKHISSERLLQLAEQCLMQAEDGSPWGFRALMPGVNVIDYAAQPAAEAPSSGISGEDTQNLNHETKSDHAVNPPAPEVAAPASPDEDKDYDTAKRLAIKRSQQSFQHDAGIPETPPTPALQVEGEEPAESGEPAAELDEPTAKLEPLSREEEEQVEATAELDEPTVKLEPLSRDQAAVSEEAALAANLATPGDVEESGEVEHVTAGQDGDEATVEPVQIPLENDETLTEPASSADSTEDERVTVPTDAQDAITEVERILVEEKGEARTALSARDGRGEGAKETLPVAYAPTHLAPLSMPVYIRRTALDGKRAVAIHRRLVHKRWMRDEQVHTKKRRSLQIVSFAILAACILFGLVPVGAGVAAYGAYNNISGIAHDGINHLLKVKSLLPVSKSDPTAALNEKNLTQAQVEFKAAQSDFIQLQQLVDRTDVQAAITQFAPQYSNKLGMGQKLVQVALDVSRMGDELCGVALIGANIIHGSPLSSGSTKPVISAADVAAIDGSMVHALYYIDDIQQQMSQVSIKDIPVSDSQKKQLVSVMNLLPTAQDTIIQAQGMVGLVAWLLGIGHQRRFLVQTMDRAELRPGGGFTGQYGILQIQDGRMSPFNLTDVTLIDYAENGTAIGRNAPPGYSWMNFGNWGIRDSNLSGDFPTTARMTMQLFQDEGGGPVDGDIAFTPALISHILNVIGPIKVPGYNETITPQNLEDRLHYYQQDFSAIAREKQISGNYSHAGRKAFTSTLGKLLLDRVRHATIKQLIAIVKGAIKDIQSRDLEIYFTNPAAETWLADHGYSGSIDTFTKQDGFMVVQANISISKASQYVHTTEQDNVTLDAQGGATHNLTITLDYQQKGSVYGFDTYADYIRVYAPRNAQLTGGDGFDTGKPLCSPGPIRTSPALGNTGTIVLTGCGQYNSFFPSNARNCPDGNYSLGMRGGLNTPWVIDSLGPPTELNSDLPGRAMWGGLTETPKNCISTISLSWYVPHAVQKVYGQPSYTILVQKQSGLSPTIGLTIDASAVNGLKSFSFKGDINADRTFNLRPPPRKK
;
A
#
# COMPACT_ATOMS: atom_id res chain seq x y z
N MET A 1 -34.75 -29.54 8.11
CA MET A 1 -34.62 -28.47 9.13
C MET A 1 -34.81 -27.12 8.45
N LYS A 2 -35.26 -26.06 9.15
CA LYS A 2 -35.30 -24.69 8.61
C LYS A 2 -33.94 -24.00 8.82
N PRO A 3 -33.47 -23.14 7.90
CA PRO A 3 -32.28 -22.31 8.13
C PRO A 3 -32.58 -21.21 9.16
N ARG A 4 -31.60 -20.90 10.02
CA ARG A 4 -31.63 -19.70 10.88
C ARG A 4 -30.90 -18.56 10.17
N ARG A 5 -31.43 -17.33 10.28
CA ARG A 5 -30.80 -16.12 9.74
C ARG A 5 -29.63 -15.70 10.63
N CYS A 6 -28.59 -15.14 10.02
CA CYS A 6 -27.55 -14.40 10.74
C CYS A 6 -28.12 -13.09 11.30
N THR A 7 -27.65 -12.68 12.48
CA THR A 7 -27.89 -11.35 13.06
C THR A 7 -26.56 -10.64 13.22
N LEU A 8 -26.46 -9.42 12.67
CA LEU A 8 -25.29 -8.55 12.83
C LEU A 8 -25.20 -8.08 14.30
N PRO A 9 -24.00 -8.05 14.91
CA PRO A 9 -23.76 -7.28 16.13
C PRO A 9 -23.92 -5.79 15.83
N GLY A 10 -24.79 -5.09 16.57
CA GLY A 10 -25.05 -3.66 16.39
C GLY A 10 -23.96 -2.76 16.95
N ALA A 11 -24.02 -1.48 16.60
CA ALA A 11 -23.14 -0.44 17.16
C ALA A 11 -23.30 -0.32 18.69
N ARG A 12 -22.23 0.03 19.39
CA ARG A 12 -22.31 0.44 20.81
C ARG A 12 -23.02 1.80 20.90
N VAL A 13 -23.91 1.93 21.87
CA VAL A 13 -24.68 3.15 22.14
C VAL A 13 -23.88 4.06 23.08
N GLU A 14 -23.76 5.36 22.74
CA GLU A 14 -22.96 6.34 23.51
C GLU A 14 -23.66 6.90 24.77
N ASN A 15 -24.55 6.14 25.42
CA ASN A 15 -25.38 6.62 26.54
C ASN A 15 -25.02 6.03 27.91
N SER A 16 -23.72 5.95 28.23
CA SER A 16 -23.25 5.86 29.62
C SER A 16 -23.08 7.27 30.22
N PRO A 17 -23.35 7.49 31.52
CA PRO A 17 -23.15 8.80 32.15
C PRO A 17 -21.67 9.18 32.18
N LYS A 18 -21.31 10.24 31.45
CA LYS A 18 -19.94 10.78 31.40
C LYS A 18 -19.53 11.32 32.77
N PHE A 19 -18.55 10.66 33.40
CA PHE A 19 -18.01 10.91 34.73
C PHE A 19 -19.02 10.66 35.87
N ALA A 20 -18.80 9.58 36.61
CA ALA A 20 -19.56 9.28 37.82
C ALA A 20 -19.20 10.28 38.94
N ASP A 21 -20.20 10.96 39.51
CA ASP A 21 -19.95 11.86 40.65
C ASP A 21 -19.33 11.10 41.81
N ARG A 22 -18.29 11.70 42.39
CA ARG A 22 -17.66 11.22 43.63
C ARG A 22 -18.44 11.71 44.84
N MET A 23 -18.11 11.19 46.03
CA MET A 23 -18.82 11.45 47.28
C MET A 23 -20.29 10.96 47.27
N ARG A 24 -20.50 9.72 46.76
CA ARG A 24 -21.81 9.04 46.77
C ARG A 24 -21.91 8.05 47.94
N ASP A 25 -23.10 7.94 48.54
CA ASP A 25 -23.37 6.88 49.52
C ASP A 25 -23.55 5.53 48.82
N ILE A 26 -22.59 4.64 49.05
CA ILE A 26 -22.56 3.26 48.53
C ILE A 26 -22.91 2.22 49.60
N SER A 27 -23.34 2.63 50.81
CA SER A 27 -23.66 1.72 51.92
C SER A 27 -24.81 0.75 51.61
N SER A 28 -25.67 1.12 50.66
CA SER A 28 -26.78 0.30 50.15
C SER A 28 -26.36 -0.78 49.14
N TRP A 29 -25.10 -0.80 48.69
CA TRP A 29 -24.66 -1.68 47.61
C TRP A 29 -24.49 -3.12 48.07
N ARG A 30 -25.23 -4.03 47.44
CA ARG A 30 -25.18 -5.47 47.70
C ARG A 30 -23.83 -6.06 47.27
N GLU A 31 -23.27 -6.93 48.10
CA GLU A 31 -22.11 -7.76 47.76
C GLU A 31 -22.53 -9.03 46.99
N GLY A 32 -21.59 -9.65 46.26
CA GLY A 32 -21.83 -10.92 45.54
C GLY A 32 -21.66 -12.16 46.44
N ASP A 33 -22.14 -13.33 46.01
CA ASP A 33 -21.87 -14.57 46.75
C ASP A 33 -20.45 -15.11 46.47
N PHE A 34 -19.60 -15.08 47.49
CA PHE A 34 -18.21 -15.55 47.43
C PHE A 34 -18.05 -17.06 47.66
N ARG A 35 -19.10 -17.80 47.98
CA ARG A 35 -19.00 -19.23 48.39
C ARG A 35 -18.33 -20.10 47.32
N SER A 36 -18.55 -19.81 46.04
CA SER A 36 -17.96 -20.51 44.89
C SER A 36 -16.56 -20.01 44.48
N LEU A 37 -16.10 -18.85 44.96
CA LEU A 37 -14.86 -18.24 44.46
C LEU A 37 -13.58 -18.85 45.04
N SER A 38 -12.57 -19.02 44.19
CA SER A 38 -11.20 -19.37 44.59
C SER A 38 -10.51 -18.25 45.37
N THR A 39 -9.46 -18.57 46.12
CA THR A 39 -8.69 -17.60 46.93
C THR A 39 -8.12 -16.45 46.08
N ARG A 40 -7.67 -16.73 44.84
CA ARG A 40 -7.19 -15.71 43.89
C ARG A 40 -8.33 -14.81 43.41
N ALA A 41 -9.51 -15.36 43.14
CA ALA A 41 -10.70 -14.60 42.76
C ALA A 41 -11.19 -13.70 43.90
N LYS A 42 -11.25 -14.21 45.14
CA LYS A 42 -11.55 -13.44 46.35
C LYS A 42 -10.57 -12.26 46.54
N LYS A 43 -9.27 -12.48 46.38
CA LYS A 43 -8.27 -11.40 46.45
C LYS A 43 -8.44 -10.36 45.32
N LYS A 44 -8.81 -10.76 44.09
CA LYS A 44 -9.12 -9.81 42.99
C LYS A 44 -10.42 -9.03 43.26
N TYR A 45 -11.43 -9.64 43.87
CA TYR A 45 -12.65 -8.96 44.31
C TYR A 45 -12.38 -7.90 45.38
N TYR A 46 -11.78 -8.25 46.53
CA TYR A 46 -11.57 -7.28 47.62
C TYR A 46 -10.65 -6.12 47.21
N ARG A 47 -9.66 -6.35 46.34
CA ARG A 47 -8.81 -5.28 45.78
C ARG A 47 -9.62 -4.29 44.92
N ARG A 48 -10.58 -4.78 44.13
CA ARG A 48 -11.52 -3.94 43.38
C ARG A 48 -12.48 -3.21 44.31
N LYS A 49 -13.07 -3.93 45.29
CA LYS A 49 -14.03 -3.35 46.25
C LYS A 49 -13.42 -2.16 46.97
N SER A 50 -12.24 -2.33 47.55
CA SER A 50 -11.53 -1.27 48.26
C SER A 50 -11.02 -0.12 47.37
N ALA A 51 -10.85 -0.32 46.06
CA ALA A 51 -10.57 0.78 45.14
C ALA A 51 -11.83 1.60 44.81
N ILE A 52 -12.99 0.94 44.76
CA ILE A 52 -14.30 1.54 44.48
C ILE A 52 -14.87 2.24 45.72
N GLU A 53 -14.63 1.68 46.91
CA GLU A 53 -14.87 2.34 48.20
C GLU A 53 -14.06 3.66 48.26
N ASP A 54 -12.72 3.62 48.10
CA ASP A 54 -11.90 4.84 48.04
C ASP A 54 -12.36 5.84 46.95
N TYR A 55 -12.78 5.36 45.76
CA TYR A 55 -13.21 6.23 44.66
C TYR A 55 -14.49 7.01 44.98
N PHE A 56 -15.52 6.34 45.51
CA PHE A 56 -16.81 6.96 45.78
C PHE A 56 -16.92 7.64 47.15
N THR A 57 -16.21 7.18 48.19
CA THR A 57 -16.38 7.69 49.56
C THR A 57 -15.23 8.55 50.08
N SER A 58 -14.22 8.84 49.27
CA SER A 58 -13.07 9.67 49.67
C SER A 58 -12.68 10.73 48.64
N ASN A 59 -11.88 11.71 49.08
CA ASN A 59 -11.29 12.75 48.24
C ASN A 59 -9.90 12.40 47.69
N ILE A 60 -9.41 11.17 47.89
CA ILE A 60 -8.11 10.68 47.39
C ILE A 60 -8.06 10.84 45.87
N SER A 61 -6.93 11.25 45.28
CA SER A 61 -6.85 11.44 43.81
C SER A 61 -6.98 10.09 43.07
N ILE A 62 -7.41 10.12 41.81
CA ILE A 62 -7.50 8.89 41.00
C ILE A 62 -6.12 8.21 40.92
N ASP A 63 -5.06 8.98 40.70
CA ASP A 63 -3.69 8.47 40.58
C ASP A 63 -3.13 7.90 41.89
N GLU A 64 -3.58 8.41 43.03
CA GLU A 64 -3.23 7.86 44.34
C GLU A 64 -4.00 6.55 44.64
N ILE A 65 -5.25 6.41 44.19
CA ILE A 65 -6.00 5.13 44.27
C ILE A 65 -5.39 4.08 43.34
N THR A 66 -5.05 4.44 42.09
CA THR A 66 -4.46 3.50 41.12
C THR A 66 -3.11 2.97 41.60
N LEU A 67 -2.27 3.85 42.14
CA LEU A 67 -0.99 3.51 42.77
C LEU A 67 -1.18 2.57 43.98
N ARG A 68 -2.05 2.95 44.93
CA ARG A 68 -2.28 2.18 46.19
C ARG A 68 -2.97 0.84 46.00
N LYS A 69 -3.80 0.68 44.97
CA LYS A 69 -4.63 -0.54 44.76
C LYS A 69 -4.16 -1.41 43.58
N HIS A 70 -3.18 -0.95 42.81
CA HIS A 70 -2.68 -1.60 41.58
C HIS A 70 -3.81 -1.93 40.58
N ILE A 71 -4.51 -0.88 40.13
CA ILE A 71 -5.56 -0.91 39.09
C ILE A 71 -5.34 0.33 38.22
N SER A 72 -5.45 0.26 36.89
CA SER A 72 -5.32 1.45 36.03
C SER A 72 -6.48 2.43 36.21
N SER A 73 -6.26 3.71 35.90
CA SER A 73 -7.28 4.78 36.01
C SER A 73 -8.52 4.46 35.16
N GLU A 74 -8.32 4.07 33.91
CA GLU A 74 -9.37 3.59 33.00
C GLU A 74 -10.16 2.41 33.61
N ARG A 75 -9.49 1.39 34.15
CA ARG A 75 -10.18 0.22 34.73
C ARG A 75 -10.88 0.56 36.05
N LEU A 76 -10.40 1.54 36.80
CA LEU A 76 -11.09 2.06 37.99
C LEU A 76 -12.39 2.79 37.59
N LEU A 77 -12.33 3.68 36.59
CA LEU A 77 -13.49 4.37 36.05
C LEU A 77 -14.52 3.40 35.48
N GLN A 78 -14.09 2.43 34.67
CA GLN A 78 -14.97 1.39 34.11
C GLN A 78 -15.63 0.52 35.21
N LEU A 79 -14.91 0.20 36.30
CA LEU A 79 -15.51 -0.52 37.43
C LEU A 79 -16.49 0.37 38.22
N ALA A 80 -16.25 1.68 38.30
CA ALA A 80 -17.15 2.63 38.95
C ALA A 80 -18.46 2.81 38.16
N GLU A 81 -18.36 2.91 36.83
CA GLU A 81 -19.49 2.91 35.89
C GLU A 81 -20.30 1.61 35.99
N GLN A 82 -19.63 0.45 35.94
CA GLN A 82 -20.27 -0.86 36.05
C GLN A 82 -20.99 -1.09 37.40
N CYS A 83 -20.60 -0.43 38.47
CA CYS A 83 -21.34 -0.46 39.75
C CYS A 83 -22.63 0.38 39.73
N LEU A 84 -22.72 1.39 38.85
CA LEU A 84 -23.84 2.35 38.80
C LEU A 84 -24.95 1.93 37.82
N MET A 85 -24.65 1.09 36.83
CA MET A 85 -25.63 0.48 35.93
C MET A 85 -26.76 -0.21 36.71
N GLN A 86 -27.99 -0.22 36.18
CA GLN A 86 -29.11 -0.92 36.81
C GLN A 86 -29.07 -2.42 36.47
N ALA A 87 -29.29 -3.27 37.46
CA ALA A 87 -29.52 -4.69 37.27
C ALA A 87 -31.00 -4.96 36.94
N GLU A 88 -31.32 -6.20 36.54
CA GLU A 88 -32.68 -6.66 36.21
C GLU A 88 -33.69 -6.47 37.36
N ASP A 89 -33.22 -6.38 38.62
CA ASP A 89 -34.04 -6.09 39.80
C ASP A 89 -34.30 -4.57 40.03
N GLY A 90 -33.92 -3.72 39.07
CA GLY A 90 -34.04 -2.26 39.13
C GLY A 90 -33.10 -1.56 40.12
N SER A 91 -32.27 -2.31 40.85
CA SER A 91 -31.28 -1.77 41.78
C SER A 91 -29.91 -1.62 41.09
N PRO A 92 -29.04 -0.69 41.53
CA PRO A 92 -27.69 -0.59 40.98
C PRO A 92 -26.93 -1.90 41.20
N TRP A 93 -26.14 -2.32 40.20
CA TRP A 93 -25.32 -3.52 40.31
C TRP A 93 -24.47 -3.51 41.59
N GLY A 94 -23.88 -2.35 41.92
CA GLY A 94 -23.05 -2.15 43.10
C GLY A 94 -21.87 -3.10 43.11
N PHE A 95 -21.44 -3.55 44.30
CA PHE A 95 -20.29 -4.43 44.42
C PHE A 95 -20.44 -5.78 43.69
N ARG A 96 -21.66 -6.22 43.33
CA ARG A 96 -21.90 -7.40 42.47
C ARG A 96 -21.14 -7.32 41.13
N ALA A 97 -20.99 -6.13 40.54
CA ALA A 97 -20.24 -5.91 39.30
C ALA A 97 -18.74 -6.22 39.40
N LEU A 98 -18.17 -6.22 40.61
CA LEU A 98 -16.73 -6.40 40.83
C LEU A 98 -16.30 -7.87 40.80
N MET A 99 -17.26 -8.79 40.81
CA MET A 99 -17.07 -10.24 40.79
C MET A 99 -16.33 -10.71 39.52
N PRO A 100 -15.26 -11.52 39.63
CA PRO A 100 -14.56 -12.05 38.47
C PRO A 100 -15.47 -12.96 37.61
N GLY A 101 -15.60 -12.65 36.32
CA GLY A 101 -16.38 -13.44 35.36
C GLY A 101 -17.86 -13.07 35.21
N VAL A 102 -18.35 -12.06 35.96
CA VAL A 102 -19.71 -11.54 35.77
C VAL A 102 -19.77 -10.62 34.55
N ASN A 103 -20.77 -10.84 33.69
CA ASN A 103 -21.14 -9.90 32.64
C ASN A 103 -22.13 -8.88 33.21
N VAL A 104 -21.80 -7.59 33.11
CA VAL A 104 -22.63 -6.49 33.60
C VAL A 104 -23.45 -5.95 32.42
N ILE A 105 -24.77 -5.92 32.58
CA ILE A 105 -25.73 -5.41 31.60
C ILE A 105 -26.55 -4.35 32.30
N ASP A 106 -26.70 -3.17 31.69
CA ASP A 106 -27.58 -2.11 32.19
C ASP A 106 -29.02 -2.34 31.72
N TYR A 107 -29.95 -2.33 32.66
CA TYR A 107 -31.39 -2.48 32.43
C TYR A 107 -32.17 -1.15 32.57
N ALA A 108 -31.47 -0.02 32.71
CA ALA A 108 -32.10 1.29 32.77
C ALA A 108 -32.99 1.57 31.54
N ALA A 109 -34.22 2.03 31.80
CA ALA A 109 -35.18 2.33 30.75
C ALA A 109 -34.70 3.51 29.88
N GLN A 110 -34.67 3.30 28.56
CA GLN A 110 -34.34 4.37 27.62
C GLN A 110 -35.40 5.48 27.66
N PRO A 111 -35.00 6.77 27.58
CA PRO A 111 -35.93 7.85 27.26
C PRO A 111 -36.64 7.54 25.94
N ALA A 112 -37.96 7.75 25.89
CA ALA A 112 -38.71 7.63 24.65
C ALA A 112 -38.20 8.67 23.64
N ALA A 113 -37.93 8.24 22.40
CA ALA A 113 -37.46 9.14 21.35
C ALA A 113 -38.51 10.22 21.06
N GLU A 114 -38.10 11.49 21.09
CA GLU A 114 -38.99 12.60 20.75
C GLU A 114 -39.42 12.51 19.28
N ALA A 115 -40.73 12.59 19.04
CA ALA A 115 -41.29 12.55 17.70
C ALA A 115 -40.99 13.87 16.95
N PRO A 116 -40.77 13.84 15.62
CA PRO A 116 -40.47 15.04 14.85
C PRO A 116 -41.62 16.04 14.90
N SER A 117 -41.31 17.28 15.26
CA SER A 117 -42.30 18.36 15.37
C SER A 117 -42.68 18.93 14.00
N SER A 118 -43.98 19.08 13.76
CA SER A 118 -44.55 19.84 12.65
C SER A 118 -45.81 20.55 13.15
N GLY A 119 -45.93 21.87 12.93
CA GLY A 119 -47.07 22.61 13.48
C GLY A 119 -46.99 24.14 13.49
N ILE A 120 -46.97 24.78 12.31
CA ILE A 120 -47.51 26.13 12.11
C ILE A 120 -48.28 26.11 10.78
N SER A 121 -49.59 26.40 10.81
CA SER A 121 -50.54 26.60 9.68
C SER A 121 -50.50 25.60 8.49
N GLY A 122 -51.59 25.00 8.02
CA GLY A 122 -53.00 25.22 8.32
C GLY A 122 -53.69 26.22 7.38
N GLU A 123 -53.81 25.88 6.10
CA GLU A 123 -54.98 26.23 5.27
C GLU A 123 -55.07 25.36 3.99
N ASP A 124 -56.33 25.02 3.67
CA ASP A 124 -57.01 24.55 2.45
C ASP A 124 -56.37 24.00 1.13
N THR A 125 -57.25 23.28 0.42
CA THR A 125 -57.34 23.01 -1.04
C THR A 125 -56.45 21.96 -1.78
N GLN A 126 -57.15 20.87 -2.16
CA GLN A 126 -57.28 20.27 -3.51
C GLN A 126 -56.12 19.53 -4.23
N ASN A 127 -56.44 18.27 -4.58
CA ASN A 127 -56.25 17.58 -5.88
C ASN A 127 -55.14 18.03 -6.84
N LEU A 128 -54.33 17.06 -7.32
CA LEU A 128 -54.45 16.56 -8.71
C LEU A 128 -53.74 15.21 -8.92
N ASN A 129 -54.15 14.49 -9.98
CA ASN A 129 -53.64 13.16 -10.35
C ASN A 129 -52.68 13.23 -11.55
N HIS A 130 -51.74 12.29 -11.64
CA HIS A 130 -51.50 11.36 -12.77
C HIS A 130 -50.51 10.28 -12.25
N GLU A 131 -50.72 8.97 -12.45
CA GLU A 131 -50.61 8.19 -13.71
C GLU A 131 -49.23 8.32 -14.38
N THR A 132 -48.55 7.25 -14.81
CA THR A 132 -49.01 6.00 -15.46
C THR A 132 -48.25 4.76 -14.92
N LYS A 133 -48.94 3.63 -14.64
CA LYS A 133 -49.11 2.40 -15.49
C LYS A 133 -47.77 1.74 -15.92
N SER A 134 -47.41 0.53 -15.45
CA SER A 134 -47.97 -0.83 -15.70
C SER A 134 -47.56 -1.41 -17.08
N ASP A 135 -47.42 -2.71 -17.36
CA ASP A 135 -47.74 -4.00 -16.69
C ASP A 135 -46.58 -5.02 -16.94
N HIS A 136 -46.45 -6.23 -16.37
CA HIS A 136 -47.44 -7.31 -16.15
C HIS A 136 -47.11 -8.22 -14.94
N ALA A 137 -48.12 -8.98 -14.49
CA ALA A 137 -48.03 -10.04 -13.47
C ALA A 137 -48.89 -11.26 -13.84
N VAL A 138 -48.59 -12.42 -13.23
CA VAL A 138 -49.49 -13.60 -13.14
C VAL A 138 -49.34 -14.24 -11.75
N ASN A 139 -50.46 -14.62 -11.12
CA ASN A 139 -50.55 -15.14 -9.73
C ASN A 139 -51.97 -15.75 -9.52
N PRO A 140 -52.32 -16.30 -8.33
CA PRO A 140 -52.01 -17.60 -7.72
C PRO A 140 -53.19 -18.61 -7.91
N PRO A 141 -53.46 -19.58 -6.99
CA PRO A 141 -54.32 -19.29 -5.82
C PRO A 141 -53.99 -20.05 -4.49
N ALA A 142 -54.78 -19.77 -3.45
CA ALA A 142 -54.83 -20.41 -2.11
C ALA A 142 -56.33 -20.79 -1.80
N PRO A 143 -56.87 -21.02 -0.56
CA PRO A 143 -56.32 -21.01 0.82
C PRO A 143 -56.82 -22.19 1.74
N GLU A 144 -57.12 -21.89 3.02
CA GLU A 144 -57.75 -22.66 4.14
C GLU A 144 -56.89 -23.44 5.18
N VAL A 145 -57.21 -23.48 6.50
CA VAL A 145 -57.89 -22.49 7.40
C VAL A 145 -57.65 -22.78 8.92
N ALA A 146 -57.72 -21.72 9.76
CA ALA A 146 -58.03 -21.62 11.22
C ALA A 146 -57.31 -22.44 12.37
N ALA A 147 -57.32 -21.80 13.55
CA ALA A 147 -57.13 -22.31 14.93
C ALA A 147 -58.39 -21.85 15.78
N PRO A 148 -58.48 -21.81 17.15
CA PRO A 148 -57.53 -22.09 18.25
C PRO A 148 -58.14 -22.86 19.48
N ALA A 149 -57.39 -22.97 20.59
CA ALA A 149 -57.82 -22.83 22.02
C ALA A 149 -56.90 -23.59 23.02
N SER A 150 -57.00 -23.25 24.32
CA SER A 150 -56.17 -23.67 25.48
C SER A 150 -57.09 -23.76 26.75
N PRO A 151 -56.63 -23.88 28.04
CA PRO A 151 -55.29 -24.01 28.64
C PRO A 151 -55.21 -25.13 29.73
N ASP A 152 -54.45 -24.90 30.83
CA ASP A 152 -54.49 -25.53 32.18
C ASP A 152 -53.81 -26.90 32.41
N GLU A 153 -53.20 -27.22 33.56
CA GLU A 153 -52.43 -26.41 34.55
C GLU A 153 -51.53 -27.35 35.43
N ASP A 154 -50.51 -26.79 36.09
CA ASP A 154 -49.91 -27.18 37.40
C ASP A 154 -49.21 -28.55 37.71
N LYS A 155 -47.96 -28.40 38.20
CA LYS A 155 -47.35 -28.94 39.47
C LYS A 155 -46.43 -30.18 39.60
N ASP A 156 -45.35 -29.88 40.34
CA ASP A 156 -44.57 -30.60 41.37
C ASP A 156 -43.56 -31.75 41.07
N TYR A 157 -42.29 -31.43 41.44
CA TYR A 157 -41.32 -32.14 42.33
C TYR A 157 -41.41 -33.68 42.54
N ASP A 158 -40.30 -34.42 42.74
CA ASP A 158 -39.18 -34.11 43.65
C ASP A 158 -37.84 -34.88 43.40
N THR A 159 -36.86 -34.63 44.30
CA THR A 159 -35.53 -35.23 44.57
C THR A 159 -35.28 -36.75 44.34
N ALA A 160 -34.05 -37.32 44.45
CA ALA A 160 -32.63 -36.94 44.21
C ALA A 160 -31.71 -38.13 44.65
N LYS A 161 -30.37 -37.93 44.69
CA LYS A 161 -29.31 -38.82 45.27
C LYS A 161 -29.00 -40.13 44.51
N ARG A 162 -27.82 -40.76 44.62
CA ARG A 162 -26.40 -40.30 44.80
C ARG A 162 -25.45 -41.51 44.60
N LEU A 163 -24.17 -41.24 44.27
CA LEU A 163 -22.96 -42.04 44.59
C LEU A 163 -22.70 -43.44 43.95
N ALA A 164 -21.71 -43.45 43.05
CA ALA A 164 -20.37 -44.07 43.27
C ALA A 164 -19.99 -45.52 42.81
N ILE A 165 -19.08 -45.56 41.81
CA ILE A 165 -17.74 -46.23 41.82
C ILE A 165 -17.60 -47.76 41.50
N LYS A 166 -16.65 -48.05 40.58
CA LYS A 166 -15.85 -49.30 40.30
C LYS A 166 -16.42 -50.48 39.45
N ARG A 167 -16.07 -50.44 38.15
CA ARG A 167 -15.00 -51.26 37.48
C ARG A 167 -15.06 -52.82 37.54
N SER A 168 -15.55 -53.44 36.48
CA SER A 168 -15.05 -54.67 35.79
C SER A 168 -15.73 -54.71 34.39
N GLN A 169 -15.16 -55.08 33.23
CA GLN A 169 -14.25 -56.17 32.78
C GLN A 169 -14.93 -57.54 32.58
N GLN A 170 -15.44 -57.79 31.35
CA GLN A 170 -15.58 -59.05 30.57
C GLN A 170 -16.59 -58.77 29.42
N SER A 171 -16.22 -58.78 28.13
CA SER A 171 -15.91 -59.91 27.22
C SER A 171 -17.13 -60.76 26.83
N PHE A 172 -17.47 -60.78 25.53
CA PHE A 172 -18.40 -61.73 24.91
C PHE A 172 -17.79 -62.27 23.60
N GLN A 173 -18.05 -63.54 23.28
CA GLN A 173 -17.48 -64.26 22.14
C GLN A 173 -18.45 -64.37 20.95
N HIS A 174 -17.91 -64.77 19.79
CA HIS A 174 -18.67 -65.32 18.67
C HIS A 174 -19.39 -66.62 19.03
N ASP A 175 -20.43 -66.96 18.24
CA ASP A 175 -20.75 -68.35 17.90
C ASP A 175 -21.38 -68.45 16.49
N ALA A 176 -20.95 -69.45 15.70
CA ALA A 176 -21.49 -69.90 14.41
C ALA A 176 -20.63 -71.08 13.88
N GLY A 177 -21.23 -72.23 13.54
CA GLY A 177 -20.50 -73.51 13.31
C GLY A 177 -20.46 -74.07 11.88
N ILE A 178 -19.92 -75.30 11.76
CA ILE A 178 -19.73 -76.13 10.54
C ILE A 178 -20.18 -77.59 10.86
N PRO A 179 -20.55 -78.46 9.88
CA PRO A 179 -19.61 -79.30 9.08
C PRO A 179 -20.07 -79.43 7.58
N GLU A 180 -19.70 -80.36 6.67
CA GLU A 180 -19.00 -81.67 6.63
C GLU A 180 -17.96 -81.76 5.47
N THR A 181 -17.58 -82.96 4.98
CA THR A 181 -16.42 -83.21 4.07
C THR A 181 -16.71 -84.16 2.85
N PRO A 182 -15.80 -84.96 2.21
CA PRO A 182 -15.56 -84.92 0.75
C PRO A 182 -15.83 -86.27 -0.02
N PRO A 183 -15.51 -86.42 -1.34
CA PRO A 183 -14.19 -87.00 -1.74
C PRO A 183 -13.64 -86.63 -3.17
N THR A 184 -12.41 -87.11 -3.48
CA THR A 184 -11.68 -87.04 -4.79
C THR A 184 -11.79 -88.36 -5.60
N PRO A 185 -11.34 -88.49 -6.89
CA PRO A 185 -9.96 -89.01 -7.16
C PRO A 185 -9.26 -88.77 -8.56
N ALA A 186 -7.90 -88.75 -8.54
CA ALA A 186 -6.92 -89.28 -9.54
C ALA A 186 -6.84 -88.74 -11.00
N LEU A 187 -5.78 -88.90 -11.83
CA LEU A 187 -4.49 -89.63 -11.83
C LEU A 187 -3.32 -88.67 -12.26
N GLN A 188 -2.10 -88.70 -11.68
CA GLN A 188 -0.84 -89.41 -12.07
C GLN A 188 -0.25 -89.04 -13.46
N VAL A 189 1.07 -88.91 -13.71
CA VAL A 189 2.34 -89.23 -12.99
C VAL A 189 3.52 -88.41 -13.64
N GLU A 190 4.80 -88.25 -13.22
CA GLU A 190 5.69 -88.80 -12.16
C GLU A 190 6.17 -87.67 -11.18
N GLY A 191 7.43 -87.35 -10.76
CA GLY A 191 8.85 -87.77 -10.97
C GLY A 191 9.73 -86.72 -11.69
N GLU A 192 11.03 -86.50 -11.42
CA GLU A 192 12.02 -87.00 -10.40
C GLU A 192 13.19 -85.97 -10.20
N GLU A 193 13.97 -86.04 -9.10
CA GLU A 193 15.20 -85.25 -8.79
C GLU A 193 16.09 -86.08 -7.81
N PRO A 194 17.45 -86.08 -7.87
CA PRO A 194 18.26 -85.40 -6.81
C PRO A 194 19.76 -85.07 -7.12
N ALA A 195 20.43 -84.43 -6.13
CA ALA A 195 21.79 -84.70 -5.59
C ALA A 195 22.94 -83.66 -5.76
N GLU A 196 23.88 -83.70 -4.79
CA GLU A 196 24.93 -82.70 -4.48
C GLU A 196 26.32 -83.01 -5.06
N SER A 197 27.23 -82.02 -5.11
CA SER A 197 28.57 -82.02 -4.45
C SER A 197 29.57 -81.01 -5.05
N GLY A 198 30.53 -80.49 -4.24
CA GLY A 198 31.84 -80.00 -4.74
C GLY A 198 32.34 -78.59 -4.33
N GLU A 199 32.95 -78.48 -3.15
CA GLU A 199 34.06 -77.52 -2.83
C GLU A 199 35.39 -78.35 -2.75
N PRO A 200 36.64 -77.79 -2.65
CA PRO A 200 37.05 -76.52 -2.01
C PRO A 200 38.27 -75.73 -2.61
N ALA A 201 38.66 -74.62 -1.93
CA ALA A 201 40.05 -74.08 -1.76
C ALA A 201 40.87 -73.52 -2.97
N ALA A 202 41.79 -72.55 -2.83
CA ALA A 202 42.12 -71.55 -1.79
C ALA A 202 43.13 -70.47 -2.32
N GLU A 203 43.49 -69.47 -1.48
CA GLU A 203 44.62 -68.49 -1.59
C GLU A 203 44.51 -67.42 -2.71
N LEU A 204 44.44 -66.09 -2.43
CA LEU A 204 45.36 -65.11 -1.78
C LEU A 204 46.39 -64.47 -2.73
N ASP A 205 46.19 -63.19 -3.06
CA ASP A 205 47.12 -62.10 -2.66
C ASP A 205 46.57 -60.69 -2.97
N GLU A 206 47.05 -59.69 -2.24
CA GLU A 206 46.83 -58.24 -2.48
C GLU A 206 48.18 -57.60 -2.89
N PRO A 207 48.23 -56.46 -3.61
CA PRO A 207 48.36 -55.20 -2.86
C PRO A 207 47.82 -53.90 -3.50
N THR A 208 47.41 -52.99 -2.62
CA THR A 208 47.38 -51.51 -2.73
C THR A 208 48.10 -50.77 -3.89
N ALA A 209 47.45 -49.71 -4.43
CA ALA A 209 48.11 -48.43 -4.76
C ALA A 209 47.14 -47.21 -4.97
N LYS A 210 47.19 -46.26 -4.01
CA LYS A 210 47.09 -44.78 -4.13
C LYS A 210 46.01 -44.03 -4.96
N LEU A 211 45.47 -42.99 -4.32
CA LEU A 211 44.95 -41.77 -4.96
C LEU A 211 46.09 -40.95 -5.61
N GLU A 212 45.81 -40.21 -6.69
CA GLU A 212 45.59 -38.75 -6.67
C GLU A 212 45.19 -38.21 -8.07
N PRO A 213 44.88 -36.90 -8.30
CA PRO A 213 43.93 -36.50 -9.34
C PRO A 213 44.54 -36.23 -10.71
N LEU A 214 43.66 -36.18 -11.73
CA LEU A 214 43.95 -35.57 -13.03
C LEU A 214 43.14 -34.30 -13.21
N SER A 215 43.84 -33.19 -13.42
CA SER A 215 43.30 -31.92 -13.87
C SER A 215 42.86 -31.99 -15.33
N ARG A 216 41.91 -31.14 -15.74
CA ARG A 216 41.82 -30.66 -17.11
C ARG A 216 41.17 -29.29 -17.24
N GLU A 217 42.00 -28.28 -17.44
CA GLU A 217 41.63 -27.18 -18.34
C GLU A 217 41.93 -27.64 -19.76
N GLU A 218 41.02 -27.41 -20.70
CA GLU A 218 41.30 -27.03 -22.10
C GLU A 218 39.98 -26.74 -22.83
N GLU A 219 40.07 -25.95 -23.88
CA GLU A 219 38.96 -25.43 -24.70
C GLU A 219 38.48 -26.51 -25.71
N GLU A 220 37.47 -26.37 -26.58
CA GLU A 220 37.10 -25.20 -27.38
C GLU A 220 35.69 -25.32 -28.05
N GLN A 221 35.06 -24.16 -28.29
CA GLN A 221 33.96 -23.82 -29.23
C GLN A 221 32.98 -24.90 -29.78
N VAL A 222 31.67 -24.64 -29.64
CA VAL A 222 30.74 -24.57 -30.81
C VAL A 222 29.73 -23.41 -30.64
N GLU A 223 29.84 -22.47 -31.58
CA GLU A 223 28.83 -21.57 -32.18
C GLU A 223 27.34 -21.64 -31.70
N ALA A 224 26.78 -20.47 -31.32
CA ALA A 224 25.34 -20.26 -31.18
C ALA A 224 24.94 -18.86 -31.69
N THR A 225 23.96 -18.79 -32.61
CA THR A 225 23.49 -17.54 -33.23
C THR A 225 21.98 -17.32 -33.05
N ALA A 226 21.59 -16.26 -32.32
CA ALA A 226 20.31 -15.55 -32.44
C ALA A 226 20.32 -14.28 -31.56
N GLU A 227 19.73 -13.19 -32.05
CA GLU A 227 19.64 -11.89 -31.37
C GLU A 227 18.39 -11.79 -30.47
N LEU A 228 18.47 -10.97 -29.41
CA LEU A 228 17.46 -9.95 -29.06
C LEU A 228 18.01 -8.99 -27.98
N ASP A 229 17.48 -7.77 -27.93
CA ASP A 229 18.14 -6.60 -27.31
C ASP A 229 18.06 -6.48 -25.78
N GLU A 230 19.19 -6.11 -25.16
CA GLU A 230 19.23 -5.33 -23.91
C GLU A 230 20.14 -4.10 -24.06
N PRO A 231 19.79 -2.92 -23.48
CA PRO A 231 20.56 -1.69 -23.64
C PRO A 231 21.79 -1.64 -22.71
N THR A 232 22.90 -2.24 -23.12
CA THR A 232 24.15 -2.25 -22.35
C THR A 232 24.83 -0.88 -22.33
N VAL A 233 24.96 -0.27 -21.14
CA VAL A 233 25.80 0.91 -20.94
C VAL A 233 27.26 0.46 -20.84
N LYS A 234 28.07 0.78 -21.86
CA LYS A 234 29.52 0.52 -21.83
C LYS A 234 30.23 1.41 -20.80
N LEU A 235 31.09 0.78 -20.01
CA LEU A 235 32.20 1.45 -19.32
C LEU A 235 33.50 0.94 -19.95
N GLU A 236 34.29 1.84 -20.53
CA GLU A 236 35.65 1.52 -20.99
C GLU A 236 36.65 1.70 -19.84
N PRO A 237 37.67 0.83 -19.72
CA PRO A 237 38.69 0.96 -18.69
C PRO A 237 39.72 2.02 -19.10
N LEU A 238 39.93 3.05 -18.28
CA LEU A 238 41.05 3.97 -18.45
C LEU A 238 42.31 3.48 -17.73
N SER A 239 43.45 3.68 -18.38
CA SER A 239 44.76 3.12 -18.04
C SER A 239 45.48 3.85 -16.90
N ARG A 240 46.55 3.23 -16.41
CA ARG A 240 47.33 3.62 -15.23
C ARG A 240 48.70 4.17 -15.62
N ASP A 241 48.99 5.41 -15.24
CA ASP A 241 50.34 5.98 -15.09
C ASP A 241 50.30 6.94 -13.87
N GLN A 242 51.12 6.75 -12.84
CA GLN A 242 52.49 7.29 -12.64
C GLN A 242 52.52 8.83 -12.50
N ALA A 243 52.96 9.44 -11.38
CA ALA A 243 53.41 8.94 -10.07
C ALA A 243 52.79 9.83 -8.94
N ALA A 244 53.30 10.17 -7.74
CA ALA A 244 54.54 9.99 -6.97
C ALA A 244 54.23 10.44 -5.48
N VAL A 245 55.07 10.50 -4.43
CA VAL A 245 56.33 9.86 -3.93
C VAL A 245 56.62 10.57 -2.56
N SER A 246 57.04 9.94 -1.46
CA SER A 246 56.98 8.56 -0.96
C SER A 246 57.24 8.52 0.57
N GLU A 247 56.87 7.42 1.24
CA GLU A 247 57.34 6.99 2.60
C GLU A 247 56.96 7.87 3.82
N GLU A 248 57.00 7.41 5.08
CA GLU A 248 57.48 6.19 5.75
C GLU A 248 56.32 5.39 6.43
N ALA A 249 56.43 4.19 7.02
CA ALA A 249 57.52 3.21 7.21
C ALA A 249 56.91 1.78 7.29
N ALA A 250 57.75 0.74 7.34
CA ALA A 250 57.33 -0.67 7.49
C ALA A 250 57.93 -1.33 8.73
N LEU A 251 57.26 -2.36 9.27
CA LEU A 251 57.92 -3.65 9.58
C LEU A 251 56.92 -4.81 9.71
N ALA A 252 57.46 -6.04 9.60
CA ALA A 252 56.71 -7.27 9.35
C ALA A 252 56.33 -8.08 10.60
N ALA A 253 55.34 -8.97 10.44
CA ALA A 253 55.39 -10.36 10.92
C ALA A 253 54.46 -11.23 10.05
N ASN A 254 54.73 -12.53 9.93
CA ASN A 254 53.94 -13.46 9.12
C ASN A 254 54.03 -14.89 9.68
N LEU A 255 52.94 -15.67 9.60
CA LEU A 255 52.81 -17.13 9.83
C LEU A 255 53.30 -17.74 11.16
N ALA A 256 52.40 -18.39 11.92
CA ALA A 256 52.44 -19.84 12.25
C ALA A 256 51.52 -20.26 13.43
N THR A 257 50.91 -21.44 13.29
CA THR A 257 50.42 -22.37 14.33
C THR A 257 51.14 -23.73 14.10
N PRO A 258 51.03 -24.81 14.93
CA PRO A 258 50.18 -25.07 16.11
C PRO A 258 50.96 -25.63 17.33
N GLY A 259 50.27 -26.22 18.34
CA GLY A 259 50.86 -27.16 19.32
C GLY A 259 50.19 -27.20 20.69
N ASP A 260 49.87 -28.40 21.19
CA ASP A 260 49.09 -28.70 22.41
C ASP A 260 49.92 -28.76 23.72
N VAL A 261 49.23 -28.89 24.88
CA VAL A 261 49.48 -29.81 26.05
C VAL A 261 48.84 -29.28 27.37
N GLU A 262 48.71 -30.17 28.35
CA GLU A 262 47.69 -30.26 29.42
C GLU A 262 48.02 -29.62 30.81
N GLU A 263 47.00 -29.65 31.69
CA GLU A 263 47.02 -29.97 33.14
C GLU A 263 47.39 -28.98 34.30
N SER A 264 46.39 -28.83 35.20
CA SER A 264 46.47 -29.03 36.67
C SER A 264 46.80 -27.89 37.68
N GLY A 265 46.28 -28.04 38.92
CA GLY A 265 46.52 -27.22 40.14
C GLY A 265 45.71 -25.92 40.21
N GLU A 266 44.70 -25.67 41.07
CA GLU A 266 44.24 -26.21 42.38
C GLU A 266 44.97 -25.67 43.64
N VAL A 267 44.22 -25.59 44.77
CA VAL A 267 44.63 -25.46 46.19
C VAL A 267 44.77 -24.03 46.81
N GLU A 268 43.70 -23.62 47.52
CA GLU A 268 43.65 -23.05 48.90
C GLU A 268 44.30 -21.69 49.29
N HIS A 269 44.01 -21.04 50.45
CA HIS A 269 42.78 -20.81 51.27
C HIS A 269 43.12 -19.84 52.45
N VAL A 270 42.13 -19.14 53.05
CA VAL A 270 42.18 -18.36 54.36
C VAL A 270 43.23 -17.21 54.47
N THR A 271 43.24 -16.26 55.43
CA THR A 271 42.39 -15.81 56.58
C THR A 271 42.01 -14.31 56.38
N ALA A 272 40.91 -13.71 56.86
CA ALA A 272 40.48 -13.41 58.26
C ALA A 272 41.57 -12.70 59.13
N GLY A 273 41.27 -11.65 59.92
CA GLY A 273 40.01 -10.90 60.16
C GLY A 273 40.21 -9.76 61.18
N GLN A 274 39.15 -9.40 61.93
CA GLN A 274 39.08 -8.44 63.07
C GLN A 274 39.08 -6.93 62.76
N ASP A 275 38.48 -6.02 63.56
CA ASP A 275 37.32 -6.04 64.49
C ASP A 275 37.00 -4.58 64.93
N GLY A 276 35.70 -4.23 65.13
CA GLY A 276 35.16 -3.14 66.00
C GLY A 276 35.61 -1.66 65.81
N ASP A 277 34.83 -0.63 66.19
CA ASP A 277 33.43 -0.55 66.64
C ASP A 277 32.88 0.90 66.50
N GLU A 278 31.55 1.05 66.67
CA GLU A 278 30.75 2.26 67.00
C GLU A 278 31.19 3.70 66.66
N ALA A 279 30.32 4.47 65.97
CA ALA A 279 29.77 5.76 66.47
C ALA A 279 28.66 6.37 65.58
N THR A 280 27.84 7.25 66.17
CA THR A 280 26.57 7.81 65.66
C THR A 280 26.64 9.08 64.80
N VAL A 281 25.80 9.14 63.75
CA VAL A 281 24.86 10.24 63.37
C VAL A 281 25.32 11.72 63.42
N GLU A 282 25.43 12.35 62.23
CA GLU A 282 24.90 13.68 61.76
C GLU A 282 24.85 14.97 62.66
N PRO A 283 24.71 16.23 62.12
CA PRO A 283 24.71 16.71 60.72
C PRO A 283 25.41 18.09 60.44
N VAL A 284 25.29 18.60 59.19
CA VAL A 284 25.42 20.02 58.69
C VAL A 284 26.79 20.75 58.72
N GLN A 285 27.29 21.21 57.55
CA GLN A 285 27.67 22.62 57.28
C GLN A 285 28.02 22.96 55.79
N ILE A 286 28.00 24.26 55.47
CA ILE A 286 28.31 24.99 54.20
C ILE A 286 29.05 26.28 54.69
N PRO A 287 30.15 26.86 54.11
CA PRO A 287 30.16 27.42 52.72
C PRO A 287 31.51 27.71 51.97
N LEU A 288 31.36 28.09 50.68
CA LEU A 288 31.98 29.18 49.86
C LEU A 288 33.51 29.52 49.77
N GLU A 289 33.81 30.26 48.67
CA GLU A 289 34.95 31.17 48.35
C GLU A 289 36.18 30.61 47.59
N ASN A 290 36.97 31.31 46.73
CA ASN A 290 36.92 32.50 45.80
C ASN A 290 38.33 32.60 45.10
N ASP A 291 38.73 33.37 44.05
CA ASP A 291 38.16 34.36 43.09
C ASP A 291 39.09 34.57 41.84
N GLU A 292 38.78 35.53 40.94
CA GLU A 292 39.66 36.32 40.01
C GLU A 292 40.36 35.63 38.78
N THR A 293 40.61 36.24 37.60
CA THR A 293 40.50 37.63 37.01
C THR A 293 40.38 37.53 35.42
N LEU A 294 40.49 38.50 34.47
CA LEU A 294 40.89 39.94 34.33
C LEU A 294 40.35 40.58 32.99
N THR A 295 39.89 41.84 33.01
CA THR A 295 39.73 42.92 31.97
C THR A 295 39.49 42.70 30.44
N GLU A 296 38.34 43.20 29.92
CA GLU A 296 38.07 44.54 29.26
C GLU A 296 39.00 45.10 28.11
N PRO A 297 38.55 46.04 27.21
CA PRO A 297 37.40 46.98 27.37
C PRO A 297 36.47 47.34 26.16
N ALA A 298 35.36 48.05 26.48
CA ALA A 298 34.86 49.32 25.86
C ALA A 298 33.47 49.44 25.14
N SER A 299 32.43 49.86 25.90
CA SER A 299 31.30 50.78 25.52
C SER A 299 30.25 50.37 24.44
N SER A 300 29.00 50.85 24.41
CA SER A 300 28.21 51.80 25.26
C SER A 300 26.72 51.37 25.37
N ALA A 301 25.93 52.04 26.24
CA ALA A 301 24.59 51.60 26.67
C ALA A 301 23.39 52.25 25.93
N ASP A 302 22.20 51.64 26.07
CA ASP A 302 20.99 52.33 26.58
C ASP A 302 20.04 51.34 27.31
N SER A 303 18.93 51.85 27.85
CA SER A 303 17.91 51.26 28.73
C SER A 303 16.52 51.25 28.02
N THR A 304 15.36 50.84 28.57
CA THR A 304 14.86 50.59 29.94
C THR A 304 13.86 49.41 29.99
N GLU A 305 13.33 49.12 31.17
CA GLU A 305 12.33 48.08 31.48
C GLU A 305 10.91 48.41 30.95
N ASP A 306 10.00 47.41 30.98
CA ASP A 306 8.58 47.54 30.64
C ASP A 306 7.72 46.82 31.71
N GLU A 307 6.72 47.49 32.28
CA GLU A 307 5.91 46.97 33.42
C GLU A 307 4.41 46.84 33.08
N ARG A 308 3.69 46.04 33.88
CA ARG A 308 2.27 45.69 33.70
C ARG A 308 1.33 46.89 33.87
N VAL A 309 0.15 46.84 33.24
CA VAL A 309 -1.16 46.83 33.95
C VAL A 309 -2.35 46.56 32.99
N THR A 310 -3.47 46.07 33.54
CA THR A 310 -4.74 45.70 32.89
C THR A 310 -5.68 46.86 32.57
N VAL A 311 -6.62 46.67 31.62
CA VAL A 311 -7.74 47.60 31.32
C VAL A 311 -9.10 46.85 31.35
N PRO A 312 -10.19 47.44 31.90
CA PRO A 312 -11.51 46.78 32.05
C PRO A 312 -12.55 47.16 30.96
N THR A 313 -13.78 46.66 31.12
CA THR A 313 -14.97 46.85 30.26
C THR A 313 -15.65 48.21 30.38
N ASP A 314 -16.21 48.72 29.27
CA ASP A 314 -17.62 49.19 29.13
C ASP A 314 -17.93 49.68 27.69
N ALA A 315 -19.21 49.71 27.31
CA ALA A 315 -19.85 50.29 26.09
C ALA A 315 -19.22 49.92 24.69
N GLN A 316 -19.84 49.16 23.78
CA GLN A 316 -21.20 49.16 23.21
C GLN A 316 -21.49 50.33 22.21
N ASP A 317 -22.15 49.98 21.10
CA ASP A 317 -22.81 50.83 20.08
C ASP A 317 -21.98 51.73 19.13
N ALA A 318 -21.58 51.16 17.97
CA ALA A 318 -21.57 51.87 16.68
C ALA A 318 -21.70 50.89 15.49
N ILE A 319 -22.31 51.36 14.38
CA ILE A 319 -22.42 50.70 13.06
C ILE A 319 -23.31 49.43 13.01
N THR A 320 -24.63 49.62 13.09
CA THR A 320 -25.64 48.89 12.29
C THR A 320 -26.89 49.79 12.13
N GLU A 321 -27.67 49.59 11.06
CA GLU A 321 -29.02 50.12 10.78
C GLU A 321 -29.26 51.64 10.60
N VAL A 322 -28.91 52.14 9.41
CA VAL A 322 -29.82 52.92 8.54
C VAL A 322 -29.59 52.38 7.12
N GLU A 323 -30.54 51.83 6.37
CA GLU A 323 -32.00 51.75 6.52
C GLU A 323 -32.54 50.47 5.84
N ARG A 324 -33.75 49.99 6.21
CA ARG A 324 -34.37 48.80 5.60
C ARG A 324 -35.82 49.05 5.19
N ILE A 325 -36.12 48.74 3.92
CA ILE A 325 -37.45 48.48 3.31
C ILE A 325 -38.38 49.69 3.11
N LEU A 326 -38.65 50.01 1.83
CA LEU A 326 -39.96 50.19 1.14
C LEU A 326 -39.63 50.62 -0.31
N VAL A 327 -39.76 49.77 -1.35
CA VAL A 327 -40.98 49.30 -2.05
C VAL A 327 -41.59 50.35 -3.00
N GLU A 328 -41.74 49.96 -4.27
CA GLU A 328 -42.48 50.60 -5.39
C GLU A 328 -42.17 52.07 -5.78
N GLU A 329 -41.43 52.26 -6.89
CA GLU A 329 -42.04 52.67 -8.18
C GLU A 329 -41.04 52.65 -9.35
N LYS A 330 -41.56 52.62 -10.60
CA LYS A 330 -40.85 52.72 -11.92
C LYS A 330 -39.97 51.51 -12.29
N GLY A 331 -39.80 51.19 -13.58
CA GLY A 331 -40.44 51.79 -14.76
C GLY A 331 -39.78 51.34 -16.07
N GLU A 332 -40.61 51.07 -17.07
CA GLU A 332 -40.30 50.65 -18.45
C GLU A 332 -39.14 51.40 -19.15
N ALA A 333 -38.38 50.83 -20.11
CA ALA A 333 -38.25 49.44 -20.59
C ALA A 333 -37.11 49.34 -21.64
N ARG A 334 -36.88 48.12 -22.17
CA ARG A 334 -36.05 47.74 -23.34
C ARG A 334 -34.53 47.68 -23.04
N THR A 335 -33.76 46.74 -23.62
CA THR A 335 -33.99 45.97 -24.87
C THR A 335 -33.94 44.44 -24.71
N ALA A 336 -34.80 43.73 -25.46
CA ALA A 336 -34.62 42.32 -25.80
C ALA A 336 -35.14 42.02 -27.21
N LEU A 337 -34.21 41.65 -28.10
CA LEU A 337 -34.37 40.93 -29.37
C LEU A 337 -33.16 39.97 -29.41
N SER A 338 -33.22 38.73 -29.90
CA SER A 338 -34.31 38.01 -30.56
C SER A 338 -34.04 36.49 -30.48
N ALA A 339 -35.07 35.69 -30.22
CA ALA A 339 -35.11 34.26 -30.58
C ALA A 339 -36.56 33.87 -30.97
N ARG A 340 -36.73 32.97 -31.94
CA ARG A 340 -38.02 32.64 -32.55
C ARG A 340 -38.00 31.27 -33.23
N ASP A 341 -38.87 30.34 -32.83
CA ASP A 341 -39.37 29.25 -33.70
C ASP A 341 -40.73 28.69 -33.18
N GLY A 342 -41.44 27.91 -34.02
CA GLY A 342 -42.79 27.36 -33.79
C GLY A 342 -43.90 28.35 -34.18
N ARG A 343 -44.80 28.17 -35.18
CA ARG A 343 -45.58 27.05 -35.81
C ARG A 343 -46.98 26.83 -35.20
N GLY A 344 -47.99 26.67 -36.07
CA GLY A 344 -49.44 26.54 -35.76
C GLY A 344 -50.17 27.90 -35.84
N GLU A 345 -51.01 28.20 -36.84
CA GLU A 345 -52.38 27.72 -37.13
C GLU A 345 -53.44 28.21 -36.11
N GLY A 346 -54.65 28.66 -36.49
CA GLY A 346 -55.33 28.66 -37.80
C GLY A 346 -56.05 29.98 -38.16
N ALA A 347 -57.01 29.94 -39.09
CA ALA A 347 -57.47 31.11 -39.85
C ALA A 347 -58.96 31.45 -39.72
N LYS A 348 -59.32 32.71 -40.06
CA LYS A 348 -60.38 33.12 -41.03
C LYS A 348 -60.29 34.62 -41.33
N GLU A 349 -60.22 35.03 -42.61
CA GLU A 349 -61.32 35.61 -43.43
C GLU A 349 -61.88 36.94 -42.87
N THR A 350 -61.97 38.08 -43.61
CA THR A 350 -62.19 38.24 -45.06
C THR A 350 -61.32 39.31 -45.78
N LEU A 351 -61.07 39.06 -47.07
CA LEU A 351 -60.55 39.95 -48.14
C LEU A 351 -61.68 40.82 -48.77
N PRO A 352 -61.49 41.57 -49.90
CA PRO A 352 -60.29 42.12 -50.58
C PRO A 352 -60.36 43.68 -50.70
N VAL A 353 -59.44 44.44 -51.34
CA VAL A 353 -59.28 44.76 -52.79
C VAL A 353 -58.25 45.92 -52.86
N ALA A 354 -57.31 46.07 -53.82
CA ALA A 354 -56.72 45.13 -54.79
C ALA A 354 -55.41 45.72 -55.38
N TYR A 355 -54.44 44.83 -55.65
CA TYR A 355 -53.41 44.85 -56.71
C TYR A 355 -52.49 46.07 -56.96
N ALA A 356 -51.17 45.79 -56.84
CA ALA A 356 -50.06 46.48 -57.49
C ALA A 356 -50.00 46.13 -59.01
N PRO A 357 -49.05 46.63 -59.85
CA PRO A 357 -47.58 46.51 -59.71
C PRO A 357 -46.82 47.79 -60.17
N THR A 358 -45.51 47.90 -60.51
CA THR A 358 -44.40 46.94 -60.76
C THR A 358 -43.01 47.61 -60.63
N HIS A 359 -41.95 46.80 -60.53
CA HIS A 359 -40.57 47.01 -61.02
C HIS A 359 -39.59 48.05 -60.42
N LEU A 360 -38.46 47.49 -59.95
CA LEU A 360 -37.06 47.84 -60.27
C LEU A 360 -36.45 49.20 -59.85
N ALA A 361 -35.69 49.09 -58.76
CA ALA A 361 -34.28 49.54 -58.69
C ALA A 361 -34.02 51.08 -58.57
N PRO A 362 -32.79 51.52 -58.26
CA PRO A 362 -32.60 52.64 -57.32
C PRO A 362 -31.95 53.89 -57.92
N LEU A 363 -31.86 54.98 -57.13
CA LEU A 363 -30.61 55.73 -56.85
C LEU A 363 -30.80 56.95 -55.92
N SER A 364 -29.79 57.18 -55.07
CA SER A 364 -29.33 58.46 -54.47
C SER A 364 -30.33 59.55 -54.01
N MET A 365 -30.35 59.79 -52.69
CA MET A 365 -30.50 61.11 -52.07
C MET A 365 -29.18 61.93 -52.19
N PRO A 366 -29.14 63.24 -51.85
CA PRO A 366 -30.18 64.27 -51.80
C PRO A 366 -29.77 65.44 -52.76
N VAL A 367 -30.10 66.75 -52.69
CA VAL A 367 -30.89 67.66 -51.82
C VAL A 367 -31.35 68.86 -52.68
N TYR A 368 -32.46 69.54 -52.35
CA TYR A 368 -32.40 70.93 -51.83
C TYR A 368 -33.74 71.50 -51.35
N ILE A 369 -33.65 72.46 -50.42
CA ILE A 369 -34.78 73.21 -49.85
C ILE A 369 -35.46 74.09 -50.90
N ARG A 370 -36.78 74.02 -51.02
CA ARG A 370 -37.60 74.98 -51.78
C ARG A 370 -38.11 76.08 -50.83
N ARG A 371 -37.52 77.28 -50.87
CA ARG A 371 -38.13 78.50 -50.31
C ARG A 371 -38.89 79.29 -51.38
N THR A 372 -40.17 78.96 -51.53
CA THR A 372 -41.22 79.96 -51.75
C THR A 372 -41.53 80.62 -50.39
N ALA A 373 -41.98 81.86 -50.26
CA ALA A 373 -42.22 82.97 -51.18
C ALA A 373 -41.46 84.22 -50.64
N LEU A 374 -41.12 85.28 -51.38
CA LEU A 374 -41.94 86.16 -52.22
C LEU A 374 -43.02 86.94 -51.43
N ASP A 375 -42.58 87.96 -50.68
CA ASP A 375 -43.16 89.32 -50.75
C ASP A 375 -42.24 90.34 -50.01
N GLY A 376 -42.30 91.65 -50.25
CA GLY A 376 -43.04 92.31 -51.33
C GLY A 376 -43.67 93.67 -51.04
N LYS A 377 -42.89 94.70 -50.63
CA LYS A 377 -43.06 96.15 -50.94
C LYS A 377 -42.30 97.08 -49.97
N ARG A 378 -41.35 97.86 -50.50
CA ARG A 378 -41.42 99.33 -50.56
C ARG A 378 -40.36 99.86 -51.54
N ALA A 379 -40.48 101.12 -51.97
CA ALA A 379 -39.88 101.60 -53.22
C ALA A 379 -38.58 102.38 -53.01
N VAL A 380 -37.66 102.28 -53.98
CA VAL A 380 -37.14 103.39 -54.84
C VAL A 380 -36.04 102.82 -55.76
N ALA A 381 -35.77 103.51 -56.88
CA ALA A 381 -34.77 103.20 -57.92
C ALA A 381 -35.08 101.99 -58.84
N ILE A 382 -34.13 101.69 -59.75
CA ILE A 382 -34.21 100.70 -60.86
C ILE A 382 -35.16 101.09 -62.02
N HIS A 383 -34.97 102.28 -62.61
CA HIS A 383 -35.57 102.63 -63.91
C HIS A 383 -34.57 103.17 -64.96
N ARG A 384 -33.48 102.43 -65.19
CA ARG A 384 -32.61 102.55 -66.38
C ARG A 384 -32.33 101.19 -67.01
N ARG A 385 -33.39 100.40 -67.26
CA ARG A 385 -33.34 99.17 -68.07
C ARG A 385 -33.89 99.47 -69.46
N LEU A 386 -33.08 99.28 -70.51
CA LEU A 386 -33.49 98.56 -71.74
C LEU A 386 -32.37 98.43 -72.80
N VAL A 387 -31.43 99.37 -72.89
CA VAL A 387 -30.45 99.42 -74.01
C VAL A 387 -29.39 98.31 -73.95
N HIS A 388 -28.88 97.94 -72.78
CA HIS A 388 -27.74 97.00 -72.65
C HIS A 388 -28.07 95.51 -72.93
N LYS A 389 -29.30 95.19 -73.37
CA LYS A 389 -29.80 93.80 -73.42
C LYS A 389 -29.43 93.02 -74.70
N ARG A 390 -28.50 93.52 -75.51
CA ARG A 390 -28.14 92.96 -76.84
C ARG A 390 -26.66 92.61 -77.05
N TRP A 391 -25.78 92.86 -76.08
CA TRP A 391 -24.32 92.61 -76.20
C TRP A 391 -23.81 91.44 -75.34
N MET A 392 -24.40 91.24 -74.15
CA MET A 392 -24.04 90.17 -73.20
C MET A 392 -24.58 88.78 -73.64
N ARG A 393 -24.09 88.23 -74.77
CA ARG A 393 -24.47 86.87 -75.20
C ARG A 393 -23.33 85.96 -75.69
N ASP A 394 -22.18 86.50 -76.10
CA ASP A 394 -21.06 85.66 -76.60
C ASP A 394 -20.10 85.15 -75.51
N GLU A 395 -19.82 85.92 -74.44
CA GLU A 395 -18.89 85.48 -73.37
C GLU A 395 -19.37 84.25 -72.56
N GLN A 396 -20.66 83.91 -72.61
CA GLN A 396 -21.24 82.87 -71.76
C GLN A 396 -21.03 81.43 -72.26
N VAL A 397 -20.50 81.23 -73.47
CA VAL A 397 -20.27 79.88 -74.02
C VAL A 397 -18.97 79.26 -73.50
N HIS A 398 -17.86 80.02 -73.50
CA HIS A 398 -16.54 79.50 -73.10
C HIS A 398 -16.41 79.27 -71.58
N THR A 399 -17.07 80.09 -70.76
CA THR A 399 -17.00 79.99 -69.29
C THR A 399 -17.74 78.78 -68.73
N LYS A 400 -18.85 78.36 -69.35
CA LYS A 400 -19.68 77.25 -68.87
C LYS A 400 -19.01 75.89 -69.05
N LYS A 401 -18.34 75.67 -70.20
CA LYS A 401 -17.61 74.42 -70.50
C LYS A 401 -16.38 74.21 -69.61
N ARG A 402 -15.74 75.30 -69.15
CA ARG A 402 -14.57 75.26 -68.26
C ARG A 402 -14.96 74.85 -66.83
N ARG A 403 -16.08 75.38 -66.30
CA ARG A 403 -16.57 75.02 -64.95
C ARG A 403 -17.08 73.58 -64.83
N SER A 404 -17.75 73.04 -65.86
CA SER A 404 -18.17 71.63 -65.84
C SER A 404 -16.98 70.67 -65.85
N LEU A 405 -15.95 70.94 -66.66
CA LEU A 405 -14.70 70.18 -66.66
C LEU A 405 -13.97 70.28 -65.31
N GLN A 406 -13.97 71.45 -64.66
CA GLN A 406 -13.40 71.59 -63.32
C GLN A 406 -14.17 70.80 -62.26
N ILE A 407 -15.51 70.80 -62.27
CA ILE A 407 -16.31 70.03 -61.30
C ILE A 407 -16.14 68.52 -61.52
N VAL A 408 -16.15 68.05 -62.77
CA VAL A 408 -15.89 66.63 -63.07
C VAL A 408 -14.45 66.25 -62.72
N SER A 409 -13.47 67.11 -62.99
CA SER A 409 -12.07 66.87 -62.60
C SER A 409 -11.89 66.87 -61.07
N PHE A 410 -12.59 67.72 -60.32
CA PHE A 410 -12.58 67.68 -58.85
C PHE A 410 -13.32 66.47 -58.30
N ALA A 411 -14.40 66.01 -58.95
CA ALA A 411 -15.10 64.78 -58.55
C ALA A 411 -14.26 63.52 -58.82
N ILE A 412 -13.56 63.46 -59.97
CA ILE A 412 -12.59 62.40 -60.28
C ILE A 412 -11.39 62.50 -59.33
N LEU A 413 -10.85 63.68 -59.07
CA LEU A 413 -9.75 63.86 -58.11
C LEU A 413 -10.17 63.43 -56.70
N ALA A 414 -11.36 63.82 -56.23
CA ALA A 414 -11.89 63.40 -54.94
C ALA A 414 -12.18 61.88 -54.89
N ALA A 415 -12.67 61.29 -55.98
CA ALA A 415 -12.87 59.85 -56.09
C ALA A 415 -11.54 59.08 -56.09
N CYS A 416 -10.51 59.54 -56.81
CA CYS A 416 -9.16 58.98 -56.79
C CYS A 416 -8.44 59.25 -55.46
N ILE A 417 -8.74 60.35 -54.77
CA ILE A 417 -8.25 60.62 -53.42
C ILE A 417 -8.96 59.73 -52.39
N LEU A 418 -10.24 59.39 -52.55
CA LEU A 418 -10.88 58.32 -51.75
C LEU A 418 -10.27 56.95 -52.08
N PHE A 419 -10.23 56.56 -53.35
CA PHE A 419 -9.65 55.28 -53.79
C PHE A 419 -8.13 55.17 -53.54
N GLY A 420 -7.45 56.26 -53.22
CA GLY A 420 -6.04 56.28 -52.78
C GLY A 420 -5.90 56.35 -51.27
N LEU A 421 -6.43 57.39 -50.62
CA LEU A 421 -6.27 57.62 -49.17
C LEU A 421 -7.07 56.65 -48.30
N VAL A 422 -8.17 56.06 -48.77
CA VAL A 422 -8.87 55.03 -47.99
C VAL A 422 -8.02 53.75 -47.89
N PRO A 423 -7.54 53.13 -48.98
CA PRO A 423 -6.64 51.97 -48.86
C PRO A 423 -5.24 52.32 -48.35
N VAL A 424 -4.71 53.53 -48.55
CA VAL A 424 -3.43 53.95 -47.92
C VAL A 424 -3.62 54.18 -46.42
N GLY A 425 -4.70 54.83 -45.98
CA GLY A 425 -5.02 55.03 -44.57
C GLY A 425 -5.35 53.72 -43.86
N ALA A 426 -6.13 52.85 -44.49
CA ALA A 426 -6.36 51.48 -44.02
C ALA A 426 -5.06 50.66 -44.03
N GLY A 427 -4.17 50.85 -45.00
CA GLY A 427 -2.85 50.21 -45.04
C GLY A 427 -1.92 50.66 -43.92
N VAL A 428 -1.88 51.95 -43.59
CA VAL A 428 -1.13 52.49 -42.44
C VAL A 428 -1.73 52.02 -41.11
N ALA A 429 -3.06 52.01 -41.00
CA ALA A 429 -3.75 51.46 -39.82
C ALA A 429 -3.50 49.96 -39.65
N ALA A 430 -3.56 49.18 -40.74
CA ALA A 430 -3.28 47.75 -40.75
C ALA A 430 -1.80 47.45 -40.47
N TYR A 431 -0.86 48.29 -40.94
CA TYR A 431 0.56 48.16 -40.61
C TYR A 431 0.86 48.50 -39.15
N GLY A 432 0.22 49.54 -38.60
CA GLY A 432 0.29 49.86 -37.17
C GLY A 432 -0.30 48.75 -36.30
N ALA A 433 -1.47 48.23 -36.68
CA ALA A 433 -2.10 47.09 -36.02
C ALA A 433 -1.24 45.82 -36.13
N TYR A 434 -0.69 45.52 -37.31
CA TYR A 434 0.20 44.38 -37.54
C TYR A 434 1.46 44.46 -36.66
N ASN A 435 2.10 45.63 -36.56
CA ASN A 435 3.28 45.79 -35.71
C ASN A 435 2.94 45.66 -34.22
N ASN A 436 1.77 46.13 -33.78
CA ASN A 436 1.31 45.96 -32.40
C ASN A 436 0.99 44.49 -32.07
N ILE A 437 0.20 43.82 -32.93
CA ILE A 437 -0.12 42.38 -32.87
C ILE A 437 1.18 41.55 -32.89
N SER A 438 2.14 41.90 -33.76
CA SER A 438 3.43 41.23 -33.85
C SER A 438 4.28 41.45 -32.60
N GLY A 439 4.29 42.65 -32.01
CA GLY A 439 5.02 42.93 -30.77
C GLY A 439 4.53 42.05 -29.62
N ILE A 440 3.24 42.17 -29.28
CA ILE A 440 2.58 41.40 -28.23
C ILE A 440 2.75 39.88 -28.44
N ALA A 441 2.66 39.40 -29.69
CA ALA A 441 2.90 37.99 -30.00
C ALA A 441 4.35 37.55 -29.77
N HIS A 442 5.36 38.40 -30.03
CA HIS A 442 6.75 38.08 -29.74
C HIS A 442 7.03 38.15 -28.23
N ASP A 443 6.47 39.11 -27.51
CA ASP A 443 6.69 39.29 -26.08
C ASP A 443 6.13 38.11 -25.26
N GLY A 444 4.88 37.68 -25.53
CA GLY A 444 4.32 36.47 -24.93
C GLY A 444 5.11 35.19 -25.28
N ILE A 445 5.62 35.07 -26.51
CA ILE A 445 6.50 33.95 -26.91
C ILE A 445 7.85 34.02 -26.19
N ASN A 446 8.42 35.21 -25.99
CA ASN A 446 9.68 35.40 -25.26
C ASN A 446 9.53 34.99 -23.80
N HIS A 447 8.41 35.30 -23.15
CA HIS A 447 8.07 34.82 -21.81
C HIS A 447 8.01 33.28 -21.74
N LEU A 448 7.29 32.62 -22.67
CA LEU A 448 7.27 31.15 -22.74
C LEU A 448 8.66 30.53 -23.01
N LEU A 449 9.48 31.15 -23.87
CA LEU A 449 10.86 30.71 -24.13
C LEU A 449 11.77 30.88 -22.92
N LYS A 450 11.49 31.87 -22.05
CA LYS A 450 12.23 32.10 -20.80
C LYS A 450 11.90 31.04 -19.74
N VAL A 451 10.64 30.59 -19.63
CA VAL A 451 10.27 29.42 -18.78
C VAL A 451 11.12 28.19 -19.10
N LYS A 452 11.33 27.90 -20.38
CA LYS A 452 12.14 26.75 -20.84
C LYS A 452 13.58 26.77 -20.31
N SER A 453 14.12 27.94 -19.94
CA SER A 453 15.44 28.09 -19.31
C SER A 453 15.40 28.02 -17.78
N LEU A 454 14.24 28.28 -17.16
CA LEU A 454 14.03 28.25 -15.71
C LEU A 454 13.73 26.84 -15.20
N LEU A 455 13.10 25.99 -16.03
CA LEU A 455 12.70 24.62 -15.69
C LEU A 455 13.54 23.56 -16.44
N PRO A 456 14.82 23.34 -16.04
CA PRO A 456 15.69 22.38 -16.70
C PRO A 456 15.29 20.93 -16.37
N VAL A 457 14.77 20.22 -17.37
CA VAL A 457 14.45 18.78 -17.27
C VAL A 457 15.76 17.96 -17.30
N SER A 458 16.36 17.73 -16.12
CA SER A 458 17.56 16.91 -15.98
C SER A 458 17.22 15.42 -15.84
N LYS A 459 17.95 14.56 -16.56
CA LYS A 459 17.85 13.09 -16.41
C LYS A 459 18.58 12.56 -15.17
N SER A 460 19.53 13.32 -14.60
CA SER A 460 20.32 12.91 -13.43
C SER A 460 19.78 13.47 -12.11
N ASP A 461 18.99 14.54 -12.17
CA ASP A 461 18.30 15.14 -11.03
C ASP A 461 16.85 15.50 -11.44
N PRO A 462 15.87 14.61 -11.21
CA PRO A 462 14.47 14.91 -11.51
C PRO A 462 13.88 16.00 -10.60
N THR A 463 14.54 16.34 -9.49
CA THR A 463 14.12 17.41 -8.57
C THR A 463 14.66 18.79 -8.93
N ALA A 464 15.57 18.90 -9.92
CA ALA A 464 16.08 20.20 -10.41
C ALA A 464 14.97 21.13 -10.94
N ALA A 465 13.89 20.56 -11.47
CA ALA A 465 12.71 21.31 -11.92
C ALA A 465 11.80 21.78 -10.75
N LEU A 466 11.98 21.24 -9.54
CA LEU A 466 11.20 21.57 -8.34
C LEU A 466 11.89 22.62 -7.45
N ASN A 467 12.78 23.43 -8.02
CA ASN A 467 13.40 24.55 -7.30
C ASN A 467 12.38 25.70 -7.12
N GLU A 468 12.00 25.98 -5.87
CA GLU A 468 11.00 26.99 -5.49
C GLU A 468 11.19 28.36 -6.18
N LYS A 469 12.42 28.87 -6.22
CA LYS A 469 12.75 30.16 -6.84
C LYS A 469 12.55 30.14 -8.36
N ASN A 470 13.00 29.08 -9.03
CA ASN A 470 12.83 28.93 -10.47
C ASN A 470 11.35 28.70 -10.84
N LEU A 471 10.61 27.93 -10.05
CA LEU A 471 9.17 27.73 -10.20
C LEU A 471 8.40 29.05 -10.04
N THR A 472 8.71 29.82 -9.01
CA THR A 472 8.09 31.14 -8.77
C THR A 472 8.37 32.08 -9.93
N GLN A 473 9.60 32.14 -10.44
CA GLN A 473 9.93 32.94 -11.62
C GLN A 473 9.19 32.43 -12.87
N ALA A 474 9.14 31.11 -13.10
CA ALA A 474 8.43 30.52 -14.24
C ALA A 474 6.93 30.86 -14.21
N GLN A 475 6.31 30.86 -13.03
CA GLN A 475 4.92 31.27 -12.85
C GLN A 475 4.70 32.76 -13.20
N VAL A 476 5.66 33.63 -12.86
CA VAL A 476 5.62 35.04 -13.27
C VAL A 476 5.73 35.20 -14.79
N GLU A 477 6.60 34.45 -15.46
CA GLU A 477 6.66 34.47 -16.94
C GLU A 477 5.38 33.90 -17.58
N PHE A 478 4.78 32.83 -17.03
CA PHE A 478 3.52 32.28 -17.53
C PHE A 478 2.36 33.29 -17.41
N LYS A 479 2.25 34.01 -16.29
CA LYS A 479 1.27 35.08 -16.07
C LYS A 479 1.47 36.26 -17.02
N ALA A 480 2.71 36.64 -17.29
CA ALA A 480 3.03 37.67 -18.29
C ALA A 480 2.63 37.22 -19.71
N ALA A 481 3.02 36.01 -20.11
CA ALA A 481 2.62 35.42 -21.39
C ALA A 481 1.09 35.35 -21.55
N GLN A 482 0.36 34.93 -20.51
CA GLN A 482 -1.10 34.92 -20.51
C GLN A 482 -1.69 36.33 -20.71
N SER A 483 -1.16 37.34 -20.02
CA SER A 483 -1.58 38.74 -20.16
C SER A 483 -1.41 39.23 -21.62
N ASP A 484 -0.29 38.92 -22.24
CA ASP A 484 0.00 39.31 -23.62
C ASP A 484 -0.91 38.57 -24.61
N PHE A 485 -1.09 37.25 -24.46
CA PHE A 485 -1.97 36.49 -25.32
C PHE A 485 -3.46 36.85 -25.14
N ILE A 486 -3.90 37.31 -23.95
CA ILE A 486 -5.26 37.86 -23.76
C ILE A 486 -5.43 39.15 -24.56
N GLN A 487 -4.46 40.07 -24.50
CA GLN A 487 -4.49 41.30 -25.31
C GLN A 487 -4.46 40.98 -26.81
N LEU A 488 -3.67 39.97 -27.21
CA LEU A 488 -3.59 39.49 -28.59
C LEU A 488 -4.92 38.90 -29.07
N GLN A 489 -5.59 38.08 -28.25
CA GLN A 489 -6.92 37.53 -28.54
C GLN A 489 -7.93 38.66 -28.74
N GLN A 490 -7.98 39.63 -27.82
CA GLN A 490 -8.86 40.81 -27.94
C GLN A 490 -8.60 41.65 -29.20
N LEU A 491 -7.36 41.73 -29.69
CA LEU A 491 -7.00 42.44 -30.92
C LEU A 491 -7.38 41.68 -32.19
N VAL A 492 -7.32 40.35 -32.17
CA VAL A 492 -7.60 39.48 -33.33
C VAL A 492 -9.10 39.16 -33.46
N ASP A 493 -9.82 39.06 -32.35
CA ASP A 493 -11.27 38.79 -32.32
C ASP A 493 -12.14 40.03 -32.54
N ARG A 494 -11.52 41.19 -32.76
CA ARG A 494 -12.22 42.44 -33.09
C ARG A 494 -13.01 42.34 -34.39
N THR A 495 -14.32 42.51 -34.29
CA THR A 495 -15.26 42.39 -35.41
C THR A 495 -14.99 43.39 -36.54
N ASP A 496 -14.44 44.57 -36.23
CA ASP A 496 -14.03 45.56 -37.23
C ASP A 496 -12.73 45.15 -37.98
N VAL A 497 -11.79 44.50 -37.29
CA VAL A 497 -10.59 43.89 -37.90
C VAL A 497 -10.97 42.70 -38.79
N GLN A 498 -11.83 41.81 -38.30
CA GLN A 498 -12.34 40.67 -39.06
C GLN A 498 -13.12 41.11 -40.31
N ALA A 499 -14.02 42.09 -40.17
CA ALA A 499 -14.78 42.65 -41.28
C ALA A 499 -13.85 43.30 -42.32
N ALA A 500 -12.86 44.09 -41.89
CA ALA A 500 -11.90 44.73 -42.79
C ALA A 500 -11.06 43.70 -43.57
N ILE A 501 -10.54 42.65 -42.91
CA ILE A 501 -9.77 41.59 -43.59
C ILE A 501 -10.67 40.82 -44.57
N THR A 502 -11.90 40.48 -44.18
CA THR A 502 -12.85 39.76 -45.04
C THR A 502 -13.27 40.59 -46.26
N GLN A 503 -13.46 41.91 -46.08
CA GLN A 503 -13.93 42.82 -47.13
C GLN A 503 -12.83 43.27 -48.09
N PHE A 504 -11.61 43.53 -47.60
CA PHE A 504 -10.54 44.17 -48.38
C PHE A 504 -9.33 43.26 -48.68
N ALA A 505 -9.17 42.15 -47.96
CA ALA A 505 -8.00 41.27 -48.08
C ALA A 505 -8.33 39.77 -47.85
N PRO A 506 -9.36 39.21 -48.52
CA PRO A 506 -9.91 37.88 -48.22
C PRO A 506 -8.88 36.74 -48.34
N GLN A 507 -7.81 36.91 -49.11
CA GLN A 507 -6.69 35.96 -49.19
C GLN A 507 -5.93 35.75 -47.86
N TYR A 508 -6.17 36.59 -46.85
CA TYR A 508 -5.61 36.45 -45.50
C TYR A 508 -6.59 35.87 -44.46
N SER A 509 -7.87 35.61 -44.81
CA SER A 509 -8.86 35.10 -43.85
C SER A 509 -8.44 33.78 -43.21
N ASN A 510 -7.94 32.83 -44.00
CA ASN A 510 -7.42 31.55 -43.52
C ASN A 510 -6.20 31.73 -42.59
N LYS A 511 -5.38 32.77 -42.81
CA LYS A 511 -4.24 33.09 -41.93
C LYS A 511 -4.68 33.77 -40.64
N LEU A 512 -5.76 34.56 -40.67
CA LEU A 512 -6.40 35.12 -39.48
C LEU A 512 -6.97 33.99 -38.60
N GLY A 513 -7.72 33.07 -39.18
CA GLY A 513 -8.26 31.88 -38.48
C GLY A 513 -7.16 31.01 -37.87
N MET A 514 -6.09 30.71 -38.64
CA MET A 514 -4.91 30.00 -38.11
C MET A 514 -4.24 30.79 -36.98
N GLY A 515 -4.20 32.12 -37.07
CA GLY A 515 -3.73 33.01 -36.00
C GLY A 515 -4.57 32.88 -34.73
N GLN A 516 -5.90 32.95 -34.83
CA GLN A 516 -6.82 32.74 -33.69
C GLN A 516 -6.58 31.40 -33.00
N LYS A 517 -6.37 30.32 -33.77
CA LYS A 517 -6.05 29.00 -33.22
C LYS A 517 -4.72 28.99 -32.47
N LEU A 518 -3.68 29.60 -33.03
CA LEU A 518 -2.37 29.71 -32.38
C LEU A 518 -2.39 30.59 -31.12
N VAL A 519 -3.24 31.63 -31.07
CA VAL A 519 -3.42 32.46 -29.87
C VAL A 519 -4.13 31.69 -28.76
N GLN A 520 -5.15 30.88 -29.09
CA GLN A 520 -5.81 30.02 -28.11
C GLN A 520 -4.82 28.97 -27.55
N VAL A 521 -4.12 28.23 -28.40
CA VAL A 521 -3.04 27.31 -27.99
C VAL A 521 -2.02 27.97 -27.07
N ALA A 522 -1.63 29.21 -27.36
CA ALA A 522 -0.69 29.96 -26.53
C ALA A 522 -1.26 30.35 -25.16
N LEU A 523 -2.55 30.72 -25.09
CA LEU A 523 -3.26 30.95 -23.82
C LEU A 523 -3.33 29.69 -22.95
N ASP A 524 -3.66 28.56 -23.55
CA ASP A 524 -3.86 27.31 -22.82
C ASP A 524 -2.52 26.75 -22.32
N VAL A 525 -1.46 26.85 -23.12
CA VAL A 525 -0.08 26.59 -22.66
C VAL A 525 0.33 27.51 -21.50
N SER A 526 -0.03 28.80 -21.54
CA SER A 526 0.28 29.73 -20.44
C SER A 526 -0.50 29.44 -19.16
N ARG A 527 -1.80 29.16 -19.25
CA ARG A 527 -2.66 28.82 -18.10
C ARG A 527 -2.26 27.49 -17.46
N MET A 528 -2.11 26.44 -18.27
CA MET A 528 -1.61 25.13 -17.83
C MET A 528 -0.25 25.26 -17.15
N GLY A 529 0.61 26.14 -17.68
CA GLY A 529 1.92 26.45 -17.09
C GLY A 529 1.84 27.08 -15.70
N ASP A 530 0.99 28.10 -15.52
CA ASP A 530 0.77 28.75 -14.21
C ASP A 530 0.27 27.76 -13.15
N GLU A 531 -0.77 26.99 -13.49
CA GLU A 531 -1.39 26.01 -12.60
C GLU A 531 -0.44 24.87 -12.23
N LEU A 532 0.27 24.29 -13.21
CA LEU A 532 1.27 23.24 -12.94
C LEU A 532 2.50 23.77 -12.19
N CYS A 533 2.89 25.04 -12.36
CA CYS A 533 3.87 25.67 -11.49
C CYS A 533 3.37 25.80 -10.04
N GLY A 534 2.08 26.08 -9.83
CA GLY A 534 1.44 26.05 -8.51
C GLY A 534 1.53 24.66 -7.84
N VAL A 535 1.15 23.61 -8.57
CA VAL A 535 1.29 22.22 -8.12
C VAL A 535 2.74 21.85 -7.82
N ALA A 536 3.68 22.26 -8.66
CA ALA A 536 5.10 22.00 -8.46
C ALA A 536 5.67 22.73 -7.23
N LEU A 537 5.15 23.89 -6.85
CA LEU A 537 5.52 24.59 -5.60
C LEU A 537 5.02 23.84 -4.36
N ILE A 538 3.84 23.22 -4.41
CA ILE A 538 3.38 22.29 -3.35
C ILE A 538 4.35 21.10 -3.25
N GLY A 539 4.73 20.50 -4.38
CA GLY A 539 5.73 19.43 -4.44
C GLY A 539 7.09 19.81 -3.86
N ALA A 540 7.58 21.01 -4.15
CA ALA A 540 8.83 21.55 -3.60
C ALA A 540 8.75 21.69 -2.06
N ASN A 541 7.64 22.21 -1.54
CA ASN A 541 7.41 22.35 -0.09
C ASN A 541 7.36 20.98 0.63
N ILE A 542 6.78 19.95 0.02
CA ILE A 542 6.78 18.59 0.56
C ILE A 542 8.21 18.02 0.65
N ILE A 543 9.01 18.21 -0.40
CA ILE A 543 10.40 17.74 -0.47
C ILE A 543 11.28 18.45 0.57
N HIS A 544 11.16 19.78 0.69
CA HIS A 544 11.95 20.57 1.63
C HIS A 544 11.46 20.46 3.08
N GLY A 545 10.18 20.19 3.30
CA GLY A 545 9.56 20.07 4.64
C GLY A 545 9.81 18.75 5.37
N SER A 546 10.51 17.79 4.73
CA SER A 546 10.82 16.44 5.20
C SER A 546 9.65 15.71 5.89
N PRO A 547 8.83 14.92 5.18
CA PRO A 547 7.65 14.24 5.77
C PRO A 547 8.01 13.24 6.89
N LEU A 548 9.27 12.81 6.94
CA LEU A 548 9.81 11.91 7.98
C LEU A 548 10.26 12.67 9.26
N SER A 549 10.19 14.01 9.27
CA SER A 549 10.57 14.83 10.43
C SER A 549 9.51 14.79 11.55
N SER A 550 9.89 14.21 12.69
CA SER A 550 9.04 14.08 13.87
C SER A 550 9.07 15.35 14.74
N GLY A 551 7.90 15.84 15.17
CA GLY A 551 7.78 16.91 16.17
C GLY A 551 7.17 18.23 15.66
N SER A 552 6.93 18.37 14.36
CA SER A 552 6.09 19.43 13.81
C SER A 552 4.63 18.98 13.74
N THR A 553 3.70 19.85 14.12
CA THR A 553 2.24 19.63 14.01
C THR A 553 1.63 20.29 12.76
N LYS A 554 2.41 21.06 11.99
CA LYS A 554 1.92 21.69 10.74
C LYS A 554 1.81 20.61 9.64
N PRO A 555 0.69 20.51 8.89
CA PRO A 555 0.58 19.56 7.79
C PRO A 555 1.73 19.75 6.78
N VAL A 556 2.17 18.65 6.15
CA VAL A 556 3.13 18.68 5.03
C VAL A 556 2.38 18.91 3.71
N ILE A 557 1.14 18.44 3.65
CA ILE A 557 0.19 18.58 2.56
C ILE A 557 -1.21 18.51 3.18
N SER A 558 -2.13 19.39 2.77
CA SER A 558 -3.50 19.46 3.28
C SER A 558 -4.53 18.93 2.28
N ALA A 559 -5.77 18.74 2.73
CA ALA A 559 -6.90 18.43 1.84
C ALA A 559 -7.15 19.51 0.77
N ALA A 560 -6.85 20.78 1.06
CA ALA A 560 -6.95 21.86 0.07
C ALA A 560 -5.86 21.76 -1.00
N ASP A 561 -4.63 21.39 -0.62
CA ASP A 561 -3.54 21.15 -1.56
C ASP A 561 -3.85 19.95 -2.47
N VAL A 562 -4.37 18.85 -1.92
CA VAL A 562 -4.83 17.68 -2.71
C VAL A 562 -5.91 18.07 -3.71
N ALA A 563 -6.91 18.86 -3.29
CA ALA A 563 -7.97 19.33 -4.18
C ALA A 563 -7.44 20.30 -5.27
N ALA A 564 -6.44 21.13 -4.96
CA ALA A 564 -5.77 21.99 -5.94
C ALA A 564 -4.96 21.17 -6.96
N ILE A 565 -4.29 20.09 -6.52
CA ILE A 565 -3.56 19.17 -7.39
C ILE A 565 -4.52 18.46 -8.36
N ASP A 566 -5.61 17.89 -7.85
CA ASP A 566 -6.62 17.21 -8.69
C ASP A 566 -7.29 18.18 -9.68
N GLY A 567 -7.71 19.36 -9.21
CA GLY A 567 -8.29 20.40 -10.08
C GLY A 567 -7.34 20.85 -11.19
N SER A 568 -6.06 21.06 -10.87
CA SER A 568 -5.03 21.43 -11.87
C SER A 568 -4.75 20.28 -12.85
N MET A 569 -4.90 19.01 -12.45
CA MET A 569 -4.83 17.88 -13.38
C MET A 569 -6.03 17.84 -14.33
N VAL A 570 -7.25 18.08 -13.84
CA VAL A 570 -8.45 18.21 -14.69
C VAL A 570 -8.28 19.35 -15.70
N HIS A 571 -7.83 20.53 -15.25
CA HIS A 571 -7.57 21.66 -16.13
C HIS A 571 -6.46 21.38 -17.14
N ALA A 572 -5.35 20.75 -16.73
CA ALA A 572 -4.28 20.35 -17.66
C ALA A 572 -4.77 19.37 -18.74
N LEU A 573 -5.66 18.41 -18.41
CA LEU A 573 -6.28 17.53 -19.40
C LEU A 573 -7.19 18.30 -20.38
N TYR A 574 -7.98 19.26 -19.89
CA TYR A 574 -8.78 20.15 -20.74
C TYR A 574 -7.90 20.99 -21.67
N TYR A 575 -6.84 21.61 -21.16
CA TYR A 575 -5.92 22.42 -21.97
C TYR A 575 -5.19 21.55 -23.01
N ILE A 576 -4.79 20.31 -22.68
CA ILE A 576 -4.17 19.41 -23.66
C ILE A 576 -5.15 19.00 -24.77
N ASP A 577 -6.43 18.75 -24.45
CA ASP A 577 -7.45 18.43 -25.46
C ASP A 577 -7.74 19.63 -26.39
N ASP A 578 -7.88 20.84 -25.84
CA ASP A 578 -8.07 22.05 -26.66
C ASP A 578 -6.84 22.34 -27.52
N ILE A 579 -5.62 22.22 -26.97
CA ILE A 579 -4.38 22.36 -27.74
C ILE A 579 -4.34 21.35 -28.90
N GLN A 580 -4.70 20.08 -28.69
CA GLN A 580 -4.78 19.08 -29.76
C GLN A 580 -5.87 19.46 -30.80
N GLN A 581 -7.05 19.88 -30.34
CA GLN A 581 -8.16 20.26 -31.21
C GLN A 581 -7.83 21.48 -32.08
N GLN A 582 -7.29 22.56 -31.50
CA GLN A 582 -6.91 23.76 -32.24
C GLN A 582 -5.72 23.50 -33.17
N MET A 583 -4.71 22.74 -32.74
CA MET A 583 -3.56 22.40 -33.58
C MET A 583 -3.92 21.48 -34.76
N SER A 584 -4.97 20.66 -34.66
CA SER A 584 -5.49 19.88 -35.81
C SER A 584 -5.94 20.76 -36.98
N GLN A 585 -6.27 22.04 -36.71
CA GLN A 585 -6.72 23.03 -37.69
C GLN A 585 -5.58 23.96 -38.17
N VAL A 586 -4.34 23.73 -37.70
CA VAL A 586 -3.16 24.58 -37.99
C VAL A 586 -2.17 23.87 -38.92
N SER A 587 -1.91 24.47 -40.09
CA SER A 587 -0.83 24.02 -40.97
C SER A 587 0.53 24.50 -40.46
N ILE A 588 1.29 23.61 -39.80
CA ILE A 588 2.64 23.90 -39.27
C ILE A 588 3.60 24.43 -40.36
N LYS A 589 3.37 24.07 -41.63
CA LYS A 589 4.14 24.58 -42.78
C LYS A 589 3.98 26.09 -42.96
N ASP A 590 2.77 26.61 -42.77
CA ASP A 590 2.37 28.00 -43.06
C ASP A 590 2.63 28.98 -41.90
N ILE A 591 3.04 28.48 -40.73
CA ILE A 591 3.45 29.30 -39.58
C ILE A 591 4.75 30.07 -39.95
N PRO A 592 4.84 31.40 -39.72
CA PRO A 592 6.00 32.22 -40.08
C PRO A 592 7.15 32.15 -39.06
N VAL A 593 7.55 30.94 -38.64
CA VAL A 593 8.67 30.68 -37.71
C VAL A 593 9.75 29.82 -38.36
N SER A 594 10.96 29.78 -37.77
CA SER A 594 12.09 29.02 -38.32
C SER A 594 11.85 27.51 -38.34
N ASP A 595 12.54 26.79 -39.22
CA ASP A 595 12.44 25.32 -39.30
C ASP A 595 12.89 24.61 -38.01
N SER A 596 13.75 25.24 -37.21
CA SER A 596 14.11 24.76 -35.86
C SER A 596 12.92 24.84 -34.91
N GLN A 597 12.19 25.96 -34.91
CA GLN A 597 10.96 26.12 -34.13
C GLN A 597 9.85 25.18 -34.63
N LYS A 598 9.70 24.98 -35.95
CA LYS A 598 8.74 24.00 -36.52
C LYS A 598 9.05 22.57 -36.08
N LYS A 599 10.32 22.16 -36.09
CA LYS A 599 10.75 20.85 -35.57
C LYS A 599 10.49 20.70 -34.06
N GLN A 600 10.75 21.73 -33.27
CA GLN A 600 10.46 21.72 -31.84
C GLN A 600 8.95 21.61 -31.57
N LEU A 601 8.11 22.36 -32.30
CA LEU A 601 6.65 22.29 -32.18
C LEU A 601 6.11 20.90 -32.51
N VAL A 602 6.55 20.28 -33.61
CA VAL A 602 6.20 18.88 -33.96
C VAL A 602 6.66 17.91 -32.86
N SER A 603 7.86 18.10 -32.31
CA SER A 603 8.37 17.25 -31.23
C SER A 603 7.57 17.38 -29.93
N VAL A 604 6.97 18.53 -29.63
CA VAL A 604 6.09 18.71 -28.47
C VAL A 604 4.70 18.13 -28.75
N MET A 605 4.13 18.36 -29.94
CA MET A 605 2.84 17.75 -30.32
C MET A 605 2.85 16.22 -30.21
N ASN A 606 3.95 15.58 -30.61
CA ASN A 606 4.12 14.13 -30.50
C ASN A 606 4.22 13.61 -29.05
N LEU A 607 4.45 14.48 -28.06
CA LEU A 607 4.51 14.14 -26.63
C LEU A 607 3.19 14.41 -25.89
N LEU A 608 2.28 15.20 -26.46
CA LEU A 608 1.01 15.54 -25.80
C LEU A 608 0.14 14.32 -25.44
N PRO A 609 -0.02 13.29 -26.29
CA PRO A 609 -0.78 12.09 -25.91
C PRO A 609 -0.16 11.37 -24.71
N THR A 610 1.17 11.21 -24.71
CA THR A 610 1.89 10.58 -23.58
C THR A 610 1.79 11.43 -22.30
N ALA A 611 1.78 12.75 -22.41
CA ALA A 611 1.53 13.64 -21.27
C ALA A 611 0.09 13.50 -20.75
N GLN A 612 -0.90 13.41 -21.64
CA GLN A 612 -2.30 13.17 -21.32
C GLN A 612 -2.50 11.83 -20.59
N ASP A 613 -1.94 10.74 -21.14
CA ASP A 613 -1.93 9.41 -20.51
C ASP A 613 -1.28 9.43 -19.12
N THR A 614 -0.15 10.15 -18.99
CA THR A 614 0.58 10.29 -17.71
C THR A 614 -0.23 11.06 -16.68
N ILE A 615 -0.94 12.13 -17.07
CA ILE A 615 -1.78 12.92 -16.15
C ILE A 615 -3.03 12.12 -15.74
N ILE A 616 -3.66 11.36 -16.65
CA ILE A 616 -4.78 10.45 -16.32
C ILE A 616 -4.34 9.41 -15.29
N GLN A 617 -3.17 8.79 -15.48
CA GLN A 617 -2.60 7.83 -14.53
C GLN A 617 -2.27 8.49 -13.19
N ALA A 618 -1.65 9.68 -13.20
CA ALA A 618 -1.33 10.42 -11.98
C ALA A 618 -2.60 10.82 -11.20
N GLN A 619 -3.64 11.28 -11.90
CA GLN A 619 -4.91 11.67 -11.29
C GLN A 619 -5.59 10.49 -10.58
N GLY A 620 -5.64 9.32 -11.22
CA GLY A 620 -6.13 8.08 -10.59
C GLY A 620 -5.40 7.70 -9.30
N MET A 621 -4.16 8.17 -9.12
CA MET A 621 -3.35 7.95 -7.92
C MET A 621 -3.50 9.04 -6.84
N VAL A 622 -4.06 10.22 -7.14
CA VAL A 622 -4.14 11.34 -6.17
C VAL A 622 -4.92 10.93 -4.92
N GLY A 623 -6.11 10.34 -5.09
CA GLY A 623 -6.91 9.82 -3.97
C GLY A 623 -6.24 8.68 -3.20
N LEU A 624 -5.43 7.86 -3.87
CA LEU A 624 -4.68 6.76 -3.26
C LEU A 624 -3.57 7.31 -2.35
N VAL A 625 -2.76 8.23 -2.87
CA VAL A 625 -1.65 8.86 -2.16
C VAL A 625 -2.17 9.73 -1.02
N ALA A 626 -3.27 10.45 -1.22
CA ALA A 626 -3.92 11.21 -0.15
C ALA A 626 -4.46 10.30 0.98
N TRP A 627 -5.00 9.12 0.64
CA TRP A 627 -5.40 8.14 1.66
C TRP A 627 -4.19 7.62 2.46
N LEU A 628 -3.11 7.22 1.77
CA LEU A 628 -1.86 6.71 2.38
C LEU A 628 -1.16 7.75 3.27
N LEU A 629 -1.12 9.01 2.85
CA LEU A 629 -0.54 10.12 3.61
C LEU A 629 -1.42 10.61 4.77
N GLY A 630 -2.59 10.00 4.98
CA GLY A 630 -3.50 10.32 6.08
C GLY A 630 -4.05 11.75 6.01
N ILE A 631 -4.31 12.25 4.80
CA ILE A 631 -4.85 13.60 4.59
C ILE A 631 -6.27 13.70 5.17
N GLY A 632 -6.49 14.63 6.10
CA GLY A 632 -7.76 14.84 6.80
C GLY A 632 -8.14 13.76 7.82
N HIS A 633 -7.53 12.56 7.74
CA HIS A 633 -7.78 11.44 8.64
C HIS A 633 -6.49 10.64 8.86
N GLN A 634 -6.02 10.58 10.11
CA GLN A 634 -4.88 9.78 10.54
C GLN A 634 -5.03 8.31 10.12
N ARG A 635 -3.97 7.73 9.55
CA ARG A 635 -3.81 6.29 9.29
C ARG A 635 -2.96 5.62 10.36
N ARG A 636 -3.26 4.35 10.63
CA ARG A 636 -2.46 3.45 11.47
C ARG A 636 -2.11 2.19 10.68
N PHE A 637 -0.86 1.97 10.34
CA PHE A 637 -0.40 0.70 9.76
C PHE A 637 0.27 -0.15 10.86
N LEU A 638 -0.11 -1.42 10.96
CA LEU A 638 0.67 -2.40 11.70
C LEU A 638 1.97 -2.66 10.94
N VAL A 639 3.08 -2.77 11.66
CA VAL A 639 4.40 -3.04 11.08
C VAL A 639 5.04 -4.19 11.84
N GLN A 640 5.50 -5.24 11.13
CA GLN A 640 6.00 -6.48 11.71
C GLN A 640 7.42 -6.81 11.22
N THR A 641 8.28 -7.25 12.13
CA THR A 641 9.62 -7.77 11.78
C THR A 641 9.61 -9.29 11.75
N MET A 642 9.97 -9.88 10.61
CA MET A 642 9.97 -11.34 10.40
C MET A 642 11.37 -11.92 10.56
N ASP A 643 11.48 -13.04 11.28
CA ASP A 643 12.73 -13.80 11.42
C ASP A 643 12.68 -15.06 10.54
N ARG A 644 13.33 -14.99 9.37
CA ARG A 644 13.33 -16.08 8.37
C ARG A 644 14.02 -17.36 8.84
N ALA A 645 14.82 -17.31 9.91
CA ALA A 645 15.38 -18.52 10.51
C ALA A 645 14.31 -19.38 11.20
N GLU A 646 13.19 -18.79 11.62
CA GLU A 646 11.98 -19.49 12.06
C GLU A 646 10.92 -19.33 10.96
N LEU A 647 11.15 -19.97 9.80
CA LEU A 647 10.40 -19.76 8.56
C LEU A 647 8.89 -20.02 8.76
N ARG A 648 8.07 -19.09 8.28
CA ARG A 648 6.61 -19.17 8.29
C ARG A 648 6.07 -18.90 6.87
N PRO A 649 4.83 -19.31 6.57
CA PRO A 649 4.21 -19.23 5.24
C PRO A 649 4.43 -17.92 4.48
N GLY A 650 4.18 -16.77 5.11
CA GLY A 650 4.54 -15.46 4.58
C GLY A 650 5.76 -14.87 5.30
N GLY A 651 6.94 -15.51 5.26
CA GLY A 651 8.23 -14.86 5.53
C GLY A 651 9.00 -15.28 6.78
N GLY A 652 8.32 -15.52 7.90
CA GLY A 652 9.01 -15.84 9.16
C GLY A 652 8.21 -15.52 10.41
N PHE A 653 8.79 -15.80 11.56
CA PHE A 653 8.20 -15.52 12.87
C PHE A 653 8.18 -14.02 13.18
N THR A 654 7.01 -13.46 13.51
CA THR A 654 6.88 -12.06 13.94
C THR A 654 7.42 -11.93 15.36
N GLY A 655 8.68 -11.48 15.50
CA GLY A 655 9.32 -11.30 16.80
C GLY A 655 9.02 -9.97 17.48
N GLN A 656 8.68 -8.94 16.71
CA GLN A 656 8.37 -7.58 17.17
C GLN A 656 7.38 -6.90 16.23
N TYR A 657 6.65 -5.92 16.76
CA TYR A 657 5.72 -5.09 16.00
C TYR A 657 5.90 -3.60 16.34
N GLY A 658 5.41 -2.73 15.48
CA GLY A 658 5.26 -1.30 15.72
C GLY A 658 4.01 -0.75 15.03
N ILE A 659 3.60 0.47 15.35
CA ILE A 659 2.47 1.14 14.70
C ILE A 659 2.96 2.38 13.99
N LEU A 660 2.97 2.34 12.66
CA LEU A 660 3.26 3.49 11.82
C LEU A 660 2.01 4.36 11.73
N GLN A 661 2.04 5.52 12.37
CA GLN A 661 0.95 6.49 12.30
C GLN A 661 1.31 7.63 11.36
N ILE A 662 0.45 7.90 10.37
CA ILE A 662 0.63 8.97 9.39
C ILE A 662 -0.60 9.87 9.41
N GLN A 663 -0.39 11.19 9.47
CA GLN A 663 -1.46 12.19 9.37
C GLN A 663 -0.96 13.41 8.60
N ASP A 664 -1.76 13.89 7.65
CA ASP A 664 -1.51 15.12 6.86
C ASP A 664 -0.07 15.20 6.29
N GLY A 665 0.43 14.05 5.81
CA GLY A 665 1.77 13.87 5.26
C GLY A 665 2.91 13.74 6.28
N ARG A 666 2.64 13.66 7.60
CA ARG A 666 3.65 13.45 8.65
C ARG A 666 3.59 12.07 9.30
N MET A 667 4.77 11.49 9.48
CA MET A 667 5.01 10.31 10.30
C MET A 667 5.16 10.66 11.80
N SER A 668 4.43 9.96 12.66
CA SER A 668 4.60 10.05 14.12
C SER A 668 5.82 9.22 14.61
N PRO A 669 6.36 9.47 15.82
CA PRO A 669 7.49 8.71 16.34
C PRO A 669 7.24 7.19 16.40
N PHE A 670 7.93 6.44 15.55
CA PHE A 670 7.80 4.99 15.44
C PHE A 670 8.80 4.25 16.33
N ASN A 671 8.36 3.16 16.96
CA ASN A 671 9.17 2.27 17.79
C ASN A 671 8.75 0.82 17.57
N LEU A 672 9.72 -0.10 17.65
CA LEU A 672 9.47 -1.54 17.70
C LEU A 672 9.37 -2.04 19.14
N THR A 673 8.32 -2.82 19.40
CA THR A 673 7.88 -3.39 20.68
C THR A 673 7.91 -4.92 20.59
N ASP A 674 8.20 -5.60 21.70
CA ASP A 674 8.15 -7.07 21.78
C ASP A 674 6.70 -7.57 21.67
N VAL A 675 6.45 -8.51 20.75
CA VAL A 675 5.10 -9.08 20.49
C VAL A 675 4.50 -9.79 21.72
N THR A 676 5.35 -10.31 22.61
CA THR A 676 4.89 -10.98 23.84
C THR A 676 4.18 -10.02 24.81
N LEU A 677 4.35 -8.71 24.66
CA LEU A 677 3.68 -7.70 25.48
C LEU A 677 2.21 -7.49 25.12
N ILE A 678 1.77 -7.93 23.93
CA ILE A 678 0.36 -7.89 23.51
C ILE A 678 -0.29 -9.28 23.54
N ASP A 679 0.38 -10.32 23.02
CA ASP A 679 -0.07 -11.73 23.09
C ASP A 679 -0.49 -12.13 24.52
N TYR A 680 0.32 -11.74 25.52
CA TYR A 680 0.18 -12.18 26.92
C TYR A 680 -0.29 -11.06 27.88
N ALA A 681 -0.89 -9.98 27.39
CA ALA A 681 -1.45 -8.91 28.22
C ALA A 681 -2.64 -9.38 29.10
N GLU A 682 -3.03 -8.66 30.16
CA GLU A 682 -4.26 -9.00 30.95
C GLU A 682 -5.55 -8.89 30.11
N ASN A 683 -5.50 -8.23 28.95
CA ASN A 683 -6.54 -8.14 27.93
C ASN A 683 -6.20 -8.92 26.65
N GLY A 684 -5.04 -9.57 26.57
CA GLY A 684 -4.63 -10.39 25.43
C GLY A 684 -5.50 -11.64 25.33
N THR A 685 -5.93 -11.96 24.11
CA THR A 685 -6.84 -13.08 23.85
C THR A 685 -6.14 -14.29 23.20
N ALA A 686 -4.81 -14.26 23.12
CA ALA A 686 -4.02 -15.42 22.68
C ALA A 686 -4.13 -16.58 23.67
N ILE A 687 -4.11 -16.34 24.98
CA ILE A 687 -4.01 -17.39 26.02
C ILE A 687 -5.19 -18.38 25.90
N GLY A 688 -4.88 -19.65 25.59
CA GLY A 688 -5.86 -20.71 25.36
C GLY A 688 -6.58 -20.67 23.99
N ARG A 689 -6.25 -19.70 23.12
CA ARG A 689 -6.64 -19.69 21.70
C ARG A 689 -5.78 -20.70 20.93
N ASN A 690 -6.41 -21.36 19.96
CA ASN A 690 -5.76 -22.24 18.99
C ASN A 690 -5.80 -21.58 17.60
N ALA A 691 -4.99 -22.07 16.65
CA ALA A 691 -5.08 -21.65 15.25
C ALA A 691 -6.48 -21.94 14.65
N PRO A 692 -6.90 -21.23 13.58
CA PRO A 692 -8.20 -21.45 12.94
C PRO A 692 -8.32 -22.87 12.33
N PRO A 693 -9.53 -23.40 12.11
CA PRO A 693 -9.72 -24.82 11.73
C PRO A 693 -8.94 -25.29 10.49
N GLY A 694 -8.78 -24.44 9.46
CA GLY A 694 -7.99 -24.74 8.25
C GLY A 694 -6.47 -24.75 8.47
N TYR A 695 -6.01 -24.39 9.67
CA TYR A 695 -4.60 -24.35 10.07
C TYR A 695 -4.34 -25.23 11.30
N SER A 696 -5.11 -26.31 11.48
CA SER A 696 -5.01 -27.21 12.64
C SER A 696 -3.66 -27.94 12.79
N TRP A 697 -2.82 -27.93 11.74
CA TRP A 697 -1.41 -28.31 11.79
C TRP A 697 -0.59 -27.41 12.73
N MET A 698 -0.97 -26.13 12.86
CA MET A 698 -0.40 -25.15 13.79
C MET A 698 -0.96 -25.37 15.22
N ASN A 699 -0.74 -26.56 15.77
CA ASN A 699 -1.26 -26.97 17.08
C ASN A 699 -0.41 -26.45 18.26
N PHE A 700 0.03 -25.19 18.19
CA PHE A 700 0.57 -24.49 19.35
C PHE A 700 -0.57 -23.76 20.08
N GLY A 701 -0.79 -24.13 21.34
CA GLY A 701 -1.67 -23.37 22.21
C GLY A 701 -1.12 -21.96 22.48
N ASN A 702 -2.01 -21.03 22.79
CA ASN A 702 -1.73 -19.61 22.93
C ASN A 702 -1.49 -18.87 21.61
N TRP A 703 -2.26 -19.21 20.56
CA TRP A 703 -2.17 -18.59 19.24
C TRP A 703 -2.48 -17.08 19.30
N GLY A 704 -1.49 -16.24 18.95
CA GLY A 704 -1.56 -14.77 18.97
C GLY A 704 -0.84 -14.18 17.76
N ILE A 705 -0.57 -12.86 17.77
CA ILE A 705 0.04 -12.14 16.63
C ILE A 705 1.33 -12.80 16.15
N ARG A 706 2.22 -13.19 17.06
CA ARG A 706 3.52 -13.81 16.72
C ARG A 706 3.39 -15.06 15.82
N ASP A 707 2.26 -15.75 15.92
CA ASP A 707 1.93 -17.01 15.27
C ASP A 707 0.81 -16.86 14.22
N SER A 708 0.37 -15.62 13.92
CA SER A 708 -0.69 -15.30 12.96
C SER A 708 -0.32 -15.58 11.49
N ASN A 709 0.99 -15.66 11.20
CA ASN A 709 1.56 -15.93 9.89
C ASN A 709 1.36 -17.40 9.48
N LEU A 710 0.23 -17.70 8.83
CA LEU A 710 -0.23 -19.07 8.51
C LEU A 710 -0.51 -19.32 7.03
N SER A 711 -0.69 -18.27 6.23
CA SER A 711 -0.91 -18.38 4.77
C SER A 711 0.28 -17.82 3.99
N GLY A 712 0.61 -18.46 2.87
CA GLY A 712 1.55 -17.92 1.87
C GLY A 712 0.90 -16.85 0.97
N ASP A 713 -0.40 -16.63 1.12
CA ASP A 713 -1.12 -15.48 0.57
C ASP A 713 -1.10 -14.36 1.61
N PHE A 714 -0.26 -13.34 1.40
CA PHE A 714 -0.09 -12.26 2.37
C PHE A 714 -1.41 -11.53 2.70
N PRO A 715 -2.32 -11.23 1.75
CA PRO A 715 -3.60 -10.61 2.07
C PRO A 715 -4.47 -11.47 3.01
N THR A 716 -4.31 -12.79 3.01
CA THR A 716 -4.98 -13.69 3.96
C THR A 716 -4.30 -13.69 5.33
N THR A 717 -2.97 -13.71 5.38
CA THR A 717 -2.20 -13.55 6.64
C THR A 717 -2.49 -12.20 7.30
N ALA A 718 -2.30 -11.08 6.60
CA ALA A 718 -2.53 -9.73 7.11
C ALA A 718 -3.93 -9.53 7.73
N ARG A 719 -4.99 -10.04 7.08
CA ARG A 719 -6.36 -9.98 7.63
C ARG A 719 -6.52 -10.77 8.93
N MET A 720 -5.83 -11.90 9.10
CA MET A 720 -5.81 -12.63 10.38
C MET A 720 -4.99 -11.89 11.44
N THR A 721 -3.84 -11.33 11.05
CA THR A 721 -2.92 -10.63 11.95
C THR A 721 -3.53 -9.33 12.49
N MET A 722 -4.16 -8.51 11.64
CA MET A 722 -4.87 -7.30 12.08
C MET A 722 -6.07 -7.61 12.97
N GLN A 723 -6.81 -8.69 12.71
CA GLN A 723 -7.92 -9.13 13.58
C GLN A 723 -7.40 -9.57 14.95
N LEU A 724 -6.30 -10.32 15.02
CA LEU A 724 -5.65 -10.67 16.28
C LEU A 724 -5.15 -9.43 17.04
N PHE A 725 -4.49 -8.50 16.34
CA PHE A 725 -4.06 -7.22 16.92
C PHE A 725 -5.22 -6.41 17.49
N GLN A 726 -6.38 -6.40 16.83
CA GLN A 726 -7.59 -5.76 17.35
C GLN A 726 -8.18 -6.54 18.55
N ASP A 727 -8.28 -7.87 18.47
CA ASP A 727 -8.79 -8.75 19.54
C ASP A 727 -7.95 -8.64 20.83
N GLU A 728 -6.64 -8.47 20.70
CA GLU A 728 -5.69 -8.34 21.82
C GLU A 728 -5.56 -6.89 22.34
N GLY A 729 -6.35 -5.96 21.81
CA GLY A 729 -6.48 -4.59 22.32
C GLY A 729 -5.57 -3.54 21.68
N GLY A 730 -4.86 -3.88 20.60
CA GLY A 730 -4.13 -2.91 19.77
C GLY A 730 -5.02 -1.94 18.97
N GLY A 731 -6.30 -2.29 18.82
CA GLY A 731 -7.31 -1.51 18.10
C GLY A 731 -7.20 -1.60 16.57
N PRO A 732 -8.10 -0.94 15.83
CA PRO A 732 -8.16 -1.05 14.37
C PRO A 732 -6.98 -0.39 13.67
N VAL A 733 -6.60 -0.93 12.51
CA VAL A 733 -5.52 -0.45 11.63
C VAL A 733 -5.99 -0.40 10.17
N ASP A 734 -5.39 0.51 9.39
CA ASP A 734 -5.64 0.74 7.97
C ASP A 734 -4.88 -0.23 7.05
N GLY A 735 -3.96 -1.03 7.60
CA GLY A 735 -3.18 -2.01 6.85
C GLY A 735 -2.10 -2.68 7.70
N ASP A 736 -1.39 -3.61 7.08
CA ASP A 736 -0.31 -4.41 7.68
C ASP A 736 0.90 -4.41 6.75
N ILE A 737 2.09 -4.34 7.33
CA ILE A 737 3.38 -4.22 6.63
C ILE A 737 4.36 -5.16 7.31
N ALA A 738 4.72 -6.26 6.66
CA ALA A 738 5.69 -7.21 7.18
C ALA A 738 7.00 -7.14 6.39
N PHE A 739 8.15 -7.31 7.03
CA PHE A 739 9.43 -7.34 6.33
C PHE A 739 10.45 -8.30 6.94
N THR A 740 11.31 -8.85 6.08
CA THR A 740 12.48 -9.67 6.45
C THR A 740 13.70 -8.76 6.72
N PRO A 741 14.81 -9.30 7.28
CA PRO A 741 16.02 -8.51 7.44
C PRO A 741 16.65 -8.04 6.11
N ALA A 742 16.29 -8.64 4.97
CA ALA A 742 16.87 -8.30 3.66
C ALA A 742 16.55 -6.85 3.26
N LEU A 743 15.32 -6.37 3.48
CA LEU A 743 14.93 -4.96 3.31
C LEU A 743 15.88 -4.02 4.07
N ILE A 744 16.23 -4.39 5.30
CA ILE A 744 17.09 -3.59 6.17
C ILE A 744 18.54 -3.60 5.66
N SER A 745 19.05 -4.74 5.20
CA SER A 745 20.35 -4.83 4.51
C SER A 745 20.37 -4.03 3.21
N HIS A 746 19.29 -4.00 2.43
CA HIS A 746 19.16 -3.17 1.23
C HIS A 746 19.11 -1.67 1.54
N ILE A 747 18.45 -1.25 2.63
CA ILE A 747 18.54 0.12 3.13
C ILE A 747 19.98 0.46 3.55
N LEU A 748 20.65 -0.42 4.32
CA LEU A 748 22.03 -0.23 4.77
C LEU A 748 23.03 -0.12 3.61
N ASN A 749 22.79 -0.77 2.47
CA ASN A 749 23.59 -0.57 1.24
C ASN A 749 23.52 0.87 0.69
N VAL A 750 22.47 1.64 1.02
CA VAL A 750 22.24 3.02 0.54
C VAL A 750 22.66 4.09 1.57
N ILE A 751 22.51 3.82 2.87
CA ILE A 751 22.83 4.77 3.96
C ILE A 751 24.15 4.48 4.69
N GLY A 752 24.80 3.35 4.38
CA GLY A 752 26.03 2.89 5.00
C GLY A 752 25.87 2.33 6.43
N PRO A 753 26.91 1.68 6.99
CA PRO A 753 26.85 0.98 8.28
C PRO A 753 26.39 1.84 9.46
N ILE A 754 25.75 1.21 10.43
CA ILE A 754 25.25 1.84 11.67
C ILE A 754 26.10 1.41 12.85
N LYS A 755 26.71 2.36 13.55
CA LYS A 755 27.33 2.12 14.86
C LYS A 755 26.23 2.11 15.93
N VAL A 756 26.31 1.16 16.87
CA VAL A 756 25.37 1.04 18.00
C VAL A 756 26.17 1.21 19.31
N PRO A 757 26.40 2.45 19.79
CA PRO A 757 27.48 2.74 20.74
C PRO A 757 27.42 1.97 22.06
N GLY A 758 26.24 1.83 22.68
CA GLY A 758 26.09 1.10 23.94
C GLY A 758 26.46 -0.39 23.87
N TYR A 759 26.45 -0.98 22.67
CA TYR A 759 26.83 -2.37 22.42
C TYR A 759 28.27 -2.50 21.89
N ASN A 760 28.91 -1.38 21.53
CA ASN A 760 30.18 -1.32 20.78
C ASN A 760 30.14 -2.07 19.43
N GLU A 761 28.97 -2.07 18.78
CA GLU A 761 28.73 -2.80 17.53
C GLU A 761 28.79 -1.88 16.31
N THR A 762 29.15 -2.42 15.15
CA THR A 762 28.94 -1.78 13.84
C THR A 762 28.21 -2.75 12.92
N ILE A 763 26.98 -2.39 12.57
CA ILE A 763 26.05 -3.21 11.79
C ILE A 763 26.15 -2.84 10.32
N THR A 764 26.38 -3.85 9.49
CA THR A 764 26.53 -3.79 8.04
C THR A 764 25.47 -4.68 7.38
N PRO A 765 25.22 -4.53 6.06
CA PRO A 765 24.36 -5.45 5.32
C PRO A 765 24.77 -6.93 5.45
N GLN A 766 26.05 -7.20 5.70
CA GLN A 766 26.64 -8.55 5.75
C GLN A 766 26.55 -9.22 7.12
N ASN A 767 26.52 -8.45 8.22
CA ASN A 767 26.47 -9.01 9.59
C ASN A 767 25.13 -8.80 10.30
N LEU A 768 24.16 -8.13 9.66
CA LEU A 768 22.87 -7.75 10.26
C LEU A 768 22.17 -8.93 10.95
N GLU A 769 21.95 -10.03 10.22
CA GLU A 769 21.24 -11.19 10.74
C GLU A 769 22.04 -11.89 11.83
N ASP A 770 23.33 -12.18 11.60
CA ASP A 770 24.23 -12.78 12.60
C ASP A 770 24.24 -12.01 13.93
N ARG A 771 24.28 -10.66 13.90
CA ARG A 771 24.26 -9.84 15.13
C ARG A 771 22.87 -9.79 15.75
N LEU A 772 21.79 -9.67 14.98
CA LEU A 772 20.41 -9.78 15.48
C LEU A 772 20.18 -11.13 16.17
N HIS A 773 20.67 -12.21 15.58
CA HIS A 773 20.59 -13.58 16.08
C HIS A 773 21.44 -13.79 17.32
N TYR A 774 22.68 -13.29 17.35
CA TYR A 774 23.56 -13.32 18.52
C TYR A 774 22.90 -12.69 19.75
N TYR A 775 22.42 -11.44 19.65
CA TYR A 775 21.79 -10.76 20.79
C TYR A 775 20.48 -11.41 21.25
N GLN A 776 19.77 -12.09 20.36
CA GLN A 776 18.52 -12.79 20.69
C GLN A 776 18.72 -14.21 21.24
N GLN A 777 19.86 -14.86 20.99
CA GLN A 777 20.08 -16.29 21.29
C GLN A 777 21.21 -16.54 22.30
N ASP A 778 22.33 -15.83 22.23
CA ASP A 778 23.49 -16.09 23.10
C ASP A 778 23.24 -15.61 24.53
N PHE A 779 23.56 -16.47 25.51
CA PHE A 779 23.30 -16.18 26.93
C PHE A 779 24.10 -14.97 27.45
N SER A 780 25.33 -14.76 26.98
CA SER A 780 26.15 -13.62 27.39
C SER A 780 25.67 -12.32 26.72
N ALA A 781 25.25 -12.39 25.46
CA ALA A 781 24.68 -11.28 24.70
C ALA A 781 23.36 -10.82 25.31
N ILE A 782 22.46 -11.75 25.64
CA ILE A 782 21.20 -11.50 26.34
C ILE A 782 21.44 -10.87 27.71
N ALA A 783 22.42 -11.37 28.49
CA ALA A 783 22.76 -10.80 29.79
C ALA A 783 23.25 -9.35 29.66
N ARG A 784 24.12 -9.09 28.68
CA ARG A 784 24.64 -7.74 28.36
C ARG A 784 23.54 -6.80 27.85
N GLU A 785 22.58 -7.28 27.06
CA GLU A 785 21.45 -6.49 26.58
C GLU A 785 20.53 -6.05 27.74
N LYS A 786 20.26 -6.93 28.71
CA LYS A 786 19.52 -6.61 29.93
C LYS A 786 20.24 -5.58 30.81
N GLN A 787 21.57 -5.65 30.87
CA GLN A 787 22.40 -4.65 31.56
C GLN A 787 22.34 -3.28 30.86
N ILE A 788 22.54 -3.23 29.53
CA ILE A 788 22.53 -1.97 28.75
C ILE A 788 21.15 -1.31 28.78
N SER A 789 20.08 -2.10 28.69
CA SER A 789 18.70 -1.58 28.68
C SER A 789 18.13 -1.30 30.07
N GLY A 790 18.79 -1.77 31.14
CA GLY A 790 18.25 -1.79 32.51
C GLY A 790 17.01 -2.69 32.70
N ASN A 791 16.55 -3.38 31.64
CA ASN A 791 15.29 -4.12 31.62
C ASN A 791 15.54 -5.63 31.74
N TYR A 792 15.37 -6.17 32.94
CA TYR A 792 15.64 -7.60 33.21
C TYR A 792 14.49 -8.55 32.78
N SER A 793 13.37 -8.03 32.27
CA SER A 793 12.21 -8.83 31.81
C SER A 793 12.49 -9.64 30.53
N HIS A 794 11.49 -10.33 29.98
CA HIS A 794 11.60 -10.96 28.66
C HIS A 794 11.77 -9.95 27.52
N ALA A 795 11.07 -8.81 27.56
CA ALA A 795 11.19 -7.74 26.57
C ALA A 795 12.60 -7.08 26.54
N GLY A 796 13.41 -7.30 27.58
CA GLY A 796 14.85 -6.99 27.59
C GLY A 796 15.72 -7.87 26.68
N ARG A 797 15.13 -8.79 25.90
CA ARG A 797 15.77 -9.57 24.82
C ARG A 797 15.51 -9.01 23.40
N LYS A 798 14.86 -7.84 23.30
CA LYS A 798 14.51 -7.17 22.04
C LYS A 798 14.91 -5.68 22.03
N ALA A 799 15.62 -5.23 23.06
CA ALA A 799 16.17 -3.89 23.21
C ALA A 799 17.30 -3.60 22.20
N PHE A 800 18.12 -4.58 21.83
CA PHE A 800 19.13 -4.38 20.77
C PHE A 800 18.45 -4.05 19.44
N THR A 801 17.52 -4.90 18.99
CA THR A 801 16.77 -4.71 17.74
C THR A 801 15.93 -3.43 17.75
N SER A 802 15.28 -3.10 18.88
CA SER A 802 14.56 -1.82 19.04
C SER A 802 15.50 -0.60 18.98
N THR A 803 16.73 -0.72 19.48
CA THR A 803 17.76 0.34 19.39
C THR A 803 18.27 0.50 17.95
N LEU A 804 18.56 -0.62 17.27
CA LEU A 804 19.00 -0.61 15.87
C LEU A 804 17.91 -0.03 14.95
N GLY A 805 16.64 -0.39 15.14
CA GLY A 805 15.51 0.16 14.38
C GLY A 805 15.36 1.68 14.54
N LYS A 806 15.58 2.22 15.75
CA LYS A 806 15.61 3.68 16.00
C LYS A 806 16.75 4.36 15.26
N LEU A 807 17.95 3.80 15.31
CA LEU A 807 19.14 4.35 14.62
C LEU A 807 19.02 4.25 13.09
N LEU A 808 18.40 3.19 12.58
CA LEU A 808 18.08 3.03 11.16
C LEU A 808 17.09 4.09 10.70
N LEU A 809 15.96 4.24 11.40
CA LEU A 809 14.98 5.26 11.09
C LEU A 809 15.61 6.66 11.16
N ASP A 810 16.44 6.94 12.16
CA ASP A 810 17.15 8.22 12.27
C ASP A 810 18.05 8.51 11.07
N ARG A 811 18.82 7.52 10.59
CA ARG A 811 19.60 7.64 9.35
C ARG A 811 18.72 7.88 8.12
N VAL A 812 17.58 7.21 8.01
CA VAL A 812 16.65 7.36 6.88
C VAL A 812 15.99 8.75 6.88
N ARG A 813 15.64 9.30 8.05
CA ARG A 813 15.11 10.69 8.19
C ARG A 813 16.08 11.77 7.69
N HIS A 814 17.39 11.51 7.78
CA HIS A 814 18.46 12.40 7.36
C HIS A 814 19.08 12.00 6.00
N ALA A 815 18.51 11.03 5.29
CA ALA A 815 18.99 10.59 3.99
C ALA A 815 18.72 11.65 2.91
N THR A 816 19.64 11.81 1.96
CA THR A 816 19.44 12.71 0.82
C THR A 816 18.30 12.23 -0.08
N ILE A 817 17.67 13.15 -0.84
CA ILE A 817 16.61 12.81 -1.81
C ILE A 817 17.04 11.67 -2.75
N LYS A 818 18.30 11.68 -3.21
CA LYS A 818 18.89 10.62 -4.04
C LYS A 818 18.93 9.26 -3.33
N GLN A 819 19.23 9.24 -2.03
CA GLN A 819 19.19 8.03 -1.21
C GLN A 819 17.76 7.58 -0.92
N LEU A 820 16.81 8.48 -0.65
CA LEU A 820 15.39 8.15 -0.49
C LEU A 820 14.82 7.51 -1.76
N ILE A 821 15.12 8.07 -2.95
CA ILE A 821 14.75 7.46 -4.25
C ILE A 821 15.40 6.08 -4.42
N ALA A 822 16.64 5.89 -3.98
CA ALA A 822 17.30 4.59 -4.02
C ALA A 822 16.71 3.57 -3.03
N ILE A 823 16.30 4.00 -1.83
CA ILE A 823 15.57 3.17 -0.85
C ILE A 823 14.21 2.74 -1.41
N VAL A 824 13.43 3.66 -2.00
CA VAL A 824 12.12 3.32 -2.61
C VAL A 824 12.31 2.35 -3.79
N LYS A 825 13.37 2.50 -4.59
CA LYS A 825 13.73 1.54 -5.66
C LYS A 825 14.24 0.21 -5.12
N GLY A 826 14.77 0.16 -3.90
CA GLY A 826 15.02 -1.07 -3.15
C GLY A 826 13.70 -1.72 -2.75
N ALA A 827 12.86 -0.98 -2.01
CA ALA A 827 11.57 -1.44 -1.50
C ALA A 827 10.63 -2.03 -2.58
N ILE A 828 10.64 -1.49 -3.81
CA ILE A 828 9.87 -2.09 -4.93
C ILE A 828 10.41 -3.48 -5.31
N LYS A 829 11.73 -3.70 -5.26
CA LYS A 829 12.32 -5.03 -5.44
C LYS A 829 12.04 -5.93 -4.24
N ASP A 830 12.07 -5.38 -3.02
CA ASP A 830 11.74 -6.12 -1.80
C ASP A 830 10.27 -6.57 -1.80
N ILE A 831 9.36 -5.81 -2.40
CA ILE A 831 7.98 -6.23 -2.68
C ILE A 831 7.94 -7.36 -3.72
N GLN A 832 8.68 -7.25 -4.82
CA GLN A 832 8.77 -8.29 -5.84
C GLN A 832 9.43 -9.59 -5.33
N SER A 833 10.33 -9.50 -4.35
CA SER A 833 10.98 -10.63 -3.69
C SER A 833 10.21 -11.14 -2.47
N ARG A 834 9.13 -10.46 -2.06
CA ARG A 834 8.38 -10.71 -0.82
C ARG A 834 9.25 -10.58 0.45
N ASP A 835 10.29 -9.76 0.40
CA ASP A 835 11.06 -9.33 1.58
C ASP A 835 10.45 -8.08 2.26
N LEU A 836 9.50 -7.42 1.59
CA LEU A 836 8.58 -6.41 2.10
C LEU A 836 7.17 -6.71 1.59
N GLU A 837 6.25 -7.11 2.46
CA GLU A 837 4.88 -7.44 2.09
C GLU A 837 3.90 -6.44 2.71
N ILE A 838 2.88 -6.00 1.94
CA ILE A 838 2.00 -4.88 2.28
C ILE A 838 0.55 -5.26 1.95
N TYR A 839 -0.37 -4.94 2.85
CA TYR A 839 -1.82 -5.08 2.68
C TYR A 839 -2.54 -3.82 3.16
N PHE A 840 -3.59 -3.38 2.45
CA PHE A 840 -4.39 -2.22 2.83
C PHE A 840 -5.89 -2.56 3.02
N THR A 841 -6.53 -1.95 4.02
CA THR A 841 -7.98 -2.09 4.21
C THR A 841 -8.81 -1.25 3.24
N ASN A 842 -8.19 -0.28 2.55
CA ASN A 842 -8.81 0.47 1.47
C ASN A 842 -8.85 -0.38 0.18
N PRO A 843 -10.03 -0.73 -0.36
CA PRO A 843 -10.15 -1.60 -1.53
C PRO A 843 -9.45 -1.06 -2.78
N ALA A 844 -9.35 0.26 -2.97
CA ALA A 844 -8.66 0.83 -4.12
C ALA A 844 -7.13 0.68 -3.99
N ALA A 845 -6.60 0.81 -2.77
CA ALA A 845 -5.17 0.61 -2.49
C ALA A 845 -4.77 -0.87 -2.65
N GLU A 846 -5.59 -1.78 -2.12
CA GLU A 846 -5.36 -3.23 -2.24
C GLU A 846 -5.53 -3.73 -3.69
N THR A 847 -6.53 -3.20 -4.43
CA THR A 847 -6.69 -3.52 -5.86
C THR A 847 -5.51 -2.99 -6.67
N TRP A 848 -5.02 -1.78 -6.37
CA TRP A 848 -3.83 -1.25 -7.03
C TRP A 848 -2.59 -2.13 -6.76
N LEU A 849 -2.38 -2.60 -5.53
CA LEU A 849 -1.31 -3.57 -5.23
C LEU A 849 -1.50 -4.87 -6.03
N ALA A 850 -2.72 -5.43 -6.08
CA ALA A 850 -2.99 -6.67 -6.79
C ALA A 850 -2.77 -6.56 -8.31
N ASP A 851 -3.26 -5.49 -8.95
CA ASP A 851 -3.13 -5.26 -10.39
C ASP A 851 -1.68 -5.06 -10.85
N HIS A 852 -0.80 -4.60 -9.95
CA HIS A 852 0.63 -4.42 -10.21
C HIS A 852 1.51 -5.60 -9.72
N GLY A 853 0.93 -6.65 -9.14
CA GLY A 853 1.67 -7.81 -8.62
C GLY A 853 2.42 -7.54 -7.30
N TYR A 854 1.94 -6.60 -6.50
CA TYR A 854 2.57 -6.10 -5.27
C TYR A 854 1.84 -6.51 -3.97
N SER A 855 0.74 -7.25 -4.05
CA SER A 855 -0.06 -7.62 -2.86
C SER A 855 0.45 -8.83 -2.06
N GLY A 856 1.53 -9.48 -2.48
CA GLY A 856 2.01 -10.73 -1.85
C GLY A 856 1.03 -11.92 -1.95
N SER A 857 0.05 -11.85 -2.84
CA SER A 857 -0.94 -12.91 -3.05
C SER A 857 -0.37 -14.10 -3.83
N ILE A 858 -1.02 -15.27 -3.70
CA ILE A 858 -0.76 -16.42 -4.57
C ILE A 858 -1.64 -16.27 -5.83
N ASP A 859 -1.14 -16.55 -7.03
CA ASP A 859 -1.96 -16.54 -8.24
C ASP A 859 -3.03 -17.65 -8.16
N THR A 860 -4.16 -17.44 -8.83
CA THR A 860 -5.19 -18.46 -9.04
C THR A 860 -4.83 -19.47 -10.14
N PHE A 861 -3.77 -19.18 -10.92
CA PHE A 861 -3.35 -19.92 -12.11
C PHE A 861 -4.50 -20.10 -13.12
N THR A 862 -5.29 -19.04 -13.30
CA THR A 862 -6.44 -18.99 -14.24
C THR A 862 -6.08 -18.46 -15.62
N LYS A 863 -4.93 -17.77 -15.74
CA LYS A 863 -4.40 -17.20 -16.98
C LYS A 863 -3.25 -18.02 -17.59
N GLN A 864 -2.52 -18.78 -16.76
CA GLN A 864 -1.39 -19.63 -17.12
C GLN A 864 -1.29 -20.82 -16.17
N ASP A 865 -0.48 -21.83 -16.50
CA ASP A 865 -0.13 -22.92 -15.61
C ASP A 865 0.83 -22.44 -14.49
N GLY A 866 1.09 -23.25 -13.46
CA GLY A 866 2.05 -22.89 -12.43
C GLY A 866 1.95 -23.67 -11.11
N PHE A 867 2.87 -23.33 -10.22
CA PHE A 867 2.80 -23.77 -8.82
C PHE A 867 3.46 -22.76 -7.86
N MET A 868 3.18 -22.95 -6.58
CA MET A 868 3.89 -22.30 -5.47
C MET A 868 4.06 -23.30 -4.32
N VAL A 869 5.30 -23.46 -3.85
CA VAL A 869 5.60 -24.19 -2.61
C VAL A 869 5.54 -23.23 -1.43
N VAL A 870 4.93 -23.66 -0.32
CA VAL A 870 4.82 -22.89 0.93
C VAL A 870 5.17 -23.79 2.12
N GLN A 871 6.34 -23.54 2.71
CA GLN A 871 6.84 -24.16 3.94
C GLN A 871 6.34 -23.45 5.20
N ALA A 872 6.39 -24.15 6.33
CA ALA A 872 6.01 -23.65 7.65
C ALA A 872 6.75 -24.43 8.75
N ASN A 873 7.87 -23.89 9.23
CA ASN A 873 8.66 -24.53 10.27
C ASN A 873 7.88 -24.52 11.60
N ILE A 874 7.46 -25.70 12.03
CA ILE A 874 6.75 -25.98 13.29
C ILE A 874 7.59 -26.80 14.28
N SER A 875 8.92 -26.78 14.13
CA SER A 875 9.84 -27.35 15.14
C SER A 875 10.03 -26.47 16.38
N ILE A 876 9.57 -25.21 16.35
CA ILE A 876 9.93 -24.16 17.32
C ILE A 876 11.46 -23.99 17.37
N SER A 877 12.08 -23.85 16.20
CA SER A 877 13.53 -23.69 16.08
C SER A 877 13.94 -22.75 14.94
N LYS A 878 15.15 -22.22 15.09
CA LYS A 878 15.87 -21.43 14.08
C LYS A 878 16.59 -22.29 13.02
N ALA A 879 16.22 -23.56 12.85
CA ALA A 879 16.88 -24.48 11.94
C ALA A 879 16.81 -24.06 10.46
N SER A 880 15.76 -23.34 10.03
CA SER A 880 15.54 -22.96 8.62
C SER A 880 16.71 -22.17 8.00
N GLN A 881 17.54 -21.48 8.79
CA GLN A 881 18.75 -20.81 8.30
C GLN A 881 19.81 -21.79 7.72
N TYR A 882 19.71 -23.07 8.08
CA TYR A 882 20.62 -24.16 7.70
C TYR A 882 19.93 -25.20 6.79
N VAL A 883 18.69 -24.96 6.38
CA VAL A 883 17.95 -25.80 5.42
C VAL A 883 18.01 -25.16 4.05
N HIS A 884 18.60 -25.85 3.09
CA HIS A 884 18.52 -25.48 1.69
C HIS A 884 17.34 -26.18 1.01
N THR A 885 16.55 -25.44 0.23
CA THR A 885 15.42 -25.97 -0.53
C THR A 885 15.76 -26.00 -2.01
N THR A 886 15.62 -27.17 -2.64
CA THR A 886 15.61 -27.31 -4.10
C THR A 886 14.22 -27.80 -4.55
N GLU A 887 13.68 -27.19 -5.59
CA GLU A 887 12.40 -27.55 -6.20
C GLU A 887 12.63 -27.96 -7.66
N GLN A 888 12.61 -29.27 -7.93
CA GLN A 888 12.86 -29.84 -9.25
C GLN A 888 11.55 -30.37 -9.87
N ASP A 889 10.97 -29.63 -10.81
CA ASP A 889 9.80 -30.06 -11.59
C ASP A 889 10.20 -30.56 -12.98
N ASN A 890 9.53 -31.62 -13.42
CA ASN A 890 9.68 -32.23 -14.74
C ASN A 890 8.30 -32.34 -15.40
N VAL A 891 7.96 -31.29 -16.15
CA VAL A 891 6.69 -31.12 -16.87
C VAL A 891 6.75 -31.85 -18.20
N THR A 892 5.74 -32.66 -18.50
CA THR A 892 5.53 -33.26 -19.82
C THR A 892 4.22 -32.74 -20.41
N LEU A 893 4.28 -32.10 -21.58
CA LEU A 893 3.09 -31.63 -22.30
C LEU A 893 2.57 -32.72 -23.24
N ASP A 894 1.25 -32.91 -23.29
CA ASP A 894 0.60 -33.90 -24.17
C ASP A 894 0.05 -33.28 -25.48
N ALA A 895 -0.33 -34.16 -26.42
CA ALA A 895 -0.87 -33.75 -27.73
C ALA A 895 -2.31 -33.19 -27.67
N GLN A 896 -2.99 -33.32 -26.53
CA GLN A 896 -4.31 -32.76 -26.25
C GLN A 896 -4.23 -31.36 -25.61
N GLY A 897 -3.03 -30.94 -25.20
CA GLY A 897 -2.72 -29.66 -24.58
C GLY A 897 -2.81 -29.66 -23.06
N GLY A 898 -2.75 -30.82 -22.40
CA GLY A 898 -2.52 -30.92 -20.96
C GLY A 898 -1.03 -30.88 -20.60
N ALA A 899 -0.76 -30.72 -19.30
CA ALA A 899 0.57 -30.78 -18.71
C ALA A 899 0.59 -31.76 -17.52
N THR A 900 1.60 -32.62 -17.45
CA THR A 900 1.84 -33.50 -16.29
C THR A 900 3.10 -33.07 -15.57
N HIS A 901 2.97 -32.64 -14.33
CA HIS A 901 4.08 -32.20 -13.46
C HIS A 901 4.60 -33.36 -12.63
N ASN A 902 5.88 -33.28 -12.25
CA ASN A 902 6.54 -34.24 -11.37
C ASN A 902 7.54 -33.46 -10.51
N LEU A 903 7.00 -32.75 -9.52
CA LEU A 903 7.75 -31.92 -8.60
C LEU A 903 8.43 -32.79 -7.54
N THR A 904 9.72 -32.57 -7.36
CA THR A 904 10.54 -33.11 -6.27
C THR A 904 11.07 -31.94 -5.45
N ILE A 905 10.63 -31.84 -4.19
CA ILE A 905 11.12 -30.85 -3.23
C ILE A 905 12.17 -31.55 -2.35
N THR A 906 13.38 -31.01 -2.29
CA THR A 906 14.47 -31.52 -1.46
C THR A 906 14.78 -30.51 -0.36
N LEU A 907 14.70 -30.96 0.90
CA LEU A 907 15.11 -30.23 2.09
C LEU A 907 16.45 -30.79 2.57
N ASP A 908 17.55 -30.08 2.32
CA ASP A 908 18.91 -30.44 2.76
C ASP A 908 19.29 -29.63 4.01
N TYR A 909 19.27 -30.27 5.18
CA TYR A 909 19.48 -29.61 6.47
C TYR A 909 20.90 -29.87 7.00
N GLN A 910 21.80 -28.91 6.80
CA GLN A 910 23.22 -29.01 7.17
C GLN A 910 23.53 -28.13 8.38
N GLN A 911 23.55 -28.68 9.59
CA GLN A 911 23.74 -27.89 10.82
C GLN A 911 25.18 -27.36 10.96
N LYS A 912 25.44 -26.21 10.35
CA LYS A 912 26.75 -25.54 10.32
C LYS A 912 27.06 -24.69 11.57
N GLY A 913 26.11 -24.60 12.51
CA GLY A 913 26.26 -23.82 13.74
C GLY A 913 25.17 -24.10 14.77
N SER A 914 25.13 -23.28 15.81
CA SER A 914 24.15 -23.41 16.89
C SER A 914 22.73 -23.11 16.39
N VAL A 915 21.77 -23.96 16.76
CA VAL A 915 20.34 -23.76 16.47
C VAL A 915 19.63 -23.49 17.79
N TYR A 916 18.99 -22.33 17.90
CA TYR A 916 18.02 -22.10 18.98
C TYR A 916 16.75 -22.90 18.73
N GLY A 917 16.27 -23.62 19.74
CA GLY A 917 15.07 -24.47 19.66
C GLY A 917 15.39 -25.95 19.72
N PHE A 918 14.72 -26.75 18.87
CA PHE A 918 14.86 -28.20 18.81
C PHE A 918 15.53 -28.67 17.51
N ASP A 919 16.31 -29.76 17.61
CA ASP A 919 17.22 -30.24 16.55
C ASP A 919 16.56 -30.73 15.25
N THR A 920 15.30 -31.18 15.27
CA THR A 920 14.58 -31.67 14.06
C THR A 920 13.90 -30.50 13.34
N TYR A 921 14.15 -30.32 12.04
CA TYR A 921 13.36 -29.43 11.18
C TYR A 921 12.04 -30.11 10.78
N ALA A 922 11.01 -29.90 11.60
CA ALA A 922 9.63 -30.28 11.32
C ALA A 922 8.92 -29.15 10.56
N ASP A 923 8.47 -29.44 9.33
CA ASP A 923 7.96 -28.45 8.38
C ASP A 923 6.62 -28.89 7.77
N TYR A 924 5.67 -27.96 7.65
CA TYR A 924 4.36 -28.23 7.05
C TYR A 924 4.25 -27.63 5.65
N ILE A 925 4.56 -28.47 4.64
CA ILE A 925 4.59 -28.09 3.23
C ILE A 925 3.18 -28.08 2.65
N ARG A 926 2.87 -27.06 1.87
CA ARG A 926 1.73 -27.00 0.94
C ARG A 926 2.22 -26.63 -0.45
N VAL A 927 1.69 -27.29 -1.48
CA VAL A 927 1.96 -26.94 -2.89
C VAL A 927 0.65 -26.54 -3.55
N TYR A 928 0.56 -25.29 -3.99
CA TYR A 928 -0.60 -24.72 -4.68
C TYR A 928 -0.44 -24.86 -6.19
N ALA A 929 -1.55 -25.13 -6.88
CA ALA A 929 -1.60 -25.39 -8.33
C ALA A 929 -2.94 -24.90 -8.93
N PRO A 930 -3.11 -24.87 -10.27
CA PRO A 930 -4.37 -24.57 -10.94
C PRO A 930 -5.57 -25.33 -10.37
N ARG A 931 -6.74 -24.67 -10.27
CA ARG A 931 -7.96 -25.25 -9.67
C ARG A 931 -8.44 -26.55 -10.32
N ASN A 932 -8.11 -26.76 -11.59
CA ASN A 932 -8.45 -27.92 -12.40
C ASN A 932 -7.37 -29.02 -12.37
N ALA A 933 -6.27 -28.82 -11.66
CA ALA A 933 -5.19 -29.79 -11.50
C ALA A 933 -5.64 -31.01 -10.69
N GLN A 934 -5.18 -32.19 -11.09
CA GLN A 934 -5.57 -33.48 -10.53
C GLN A 934 -4.34 -34.22 -10.03
N LEU A 935 -4.25 -34.46 -8.73
CA LEU A 935 -3.16 -35.25 -8.12
C LEU A 935 -3.19 -36.68 -8.67
N THR A 936 -2.06 -37.16 -9.18
CA THR A 936 -1.87 -38.52 -9.70
C THR A 936 -0.96 -39.37 -8.81
N GLY A 937 -0.11 -38.75 -7.99
CA GLY A 937 0.72 -39.43 -6.99
C GLY A 937 1.49 -38.48 -6.07
N GLY A 938 2.09 -39.02 -5.01
CA GLY A 938 3.01 -38.31 -4.15
C GLY A 938 3.52 -39.17 -2.98
N ASP A 939 4.66 -38.79 -2.42
CA ASP A 939 5.32 -39.46 -1.29
C ASP A 939 6.24 -38.47 -0.52
N GLY A 940 6.72 -38.84 0.67
CA GLY A 940 7.64 -38.05 1.49
C GLY A 940 6.98 -37.21 2.60
N PHE A 941 5.64 -37.26 2.70
CA PHE A 941 4.88 -36.67 3.79
C PHE A 941 4.75 -37.64 4.96
N ASP A 942 4.70 -37.10 6.18
CA ASP A 942 4.45 -37.87 7.38
C ASP A 942 2.99 -38.37 7.43
N THR A 943 2.82 -39.66 7.69
CA THR A 943 1.50 -40.33 7.70
C THR A 943 0.87 -40.44 9.09
N GLY A 944 1.55 -40.03 10.17
CA GLY A 944 1.10 -40.18 11.55
C GLY A 944 0.94 -41.65 11.99
N LYS A 945 1.69 -42.57 11.37
CA LYS A 945 1.66 -44.02 11.64
C LYS A 945 3.05 -44.49 12.07
N PRO A 946 3.25 -44.95 13.33
CA PRO A 946 4.58 -45.25 13.83
C PRO A 946 5.20 -46.46 13.14
N LEU A 947 6.36 -46.26 12.50
CA LEU A 947 7.32 -47.33 12.25
C LEU A 947 7.91 -47.81 13.57
N CYS A 948 8.08 -46.89 14.53
CA CYS A 948 8.33 -47.16 15.94
C CYS A 948 8.02 -45.93 16.79
N SER A 949 7.89 -46.13 18.10
CA SER A 949 7.88 -45.03 19.07
C SER A 949 9.12 -45.11 19.94
N PRO A 950 9.84 -44.01 20.21
CA PRO A 950 10.92 -44.00 21.19
C PRO A 950 10.37 -44.38 22.57
N GLY A 951 10.97 -45.37 23.21
CA GLY A 951 10.53 -45.84 24.53
C GLY A 951 10.75 -44.81 25.64
N PRO A 952 10.04 -44.96 26.78
CA PRO A 952 10.16 -44.04 27.90
C PRO A 952 11.61 -43.95 28.40
N ILE A 953 12.04 -42.75 28.77
CA ILE A 953 13.39 -42.48 29.30
C ILE A 953 13.62 -43.36 30.53
N ARG A 954 14.56 -44.31 30.42
CA ARG A 954 15.00 -45.15 31.53
C ARG A 954 16.34 -44.63 32.05
N THR A 955 16.30 -44.03 33.24
CA THR A 955 17.50 -43.80 34.04
C THR A 955 18.00 -45.13 34.60
N SER A 956 18.95 -45.76 33.92
CA SER A 956 19.64 -46.94 34.44
C SER A 956 20.52 -46.55 35.64
N PRO A 957 20.34 -47.15 36.84
CA PRO A 957 21.24 -46.94 37.96
C PRO A 957 22.52 -47.77 37.77
N ALA A 958 23.40 -47.30 36.89
CA ALA A 958 24.75 -47.82 36.68
C ALA A 958 25.78 -46.91 37.37
N LEU A 959 26.92 -47.48 37.79
CA LEU A 959 27.97 -46.76 38.53
C LEU A 959 28.69 -45.73 37.66
N GLY A 960 28.89 -44.52 38.21
CA GLY A 960 29.74 -43.47 37.62
C GLY A 960 28.97 -42.24 37.12
N ASN A 961 29.57 -41.06 37.28
CA ASN A 961 28.96 -39.79 36.87
C ASN A 961 29.01 -39.61 35.34
N THR A 962 28.00 -40.10 34.62
CA THR A 962 27.51 -39.51 33.37
C THR A 962 26.14 -40.13 33.02
N GLY A 963 25.05 -39.40 33.29
CA GLY A 963 23.69 -39.89 33.09
C GLY A 963 23.25 -39.88 31.63
N THR A 964 23.74 -40.81 30.82
CA THR A 964 23.37 -40.93 29.40
C THR A 964 21.89 -41.30 29.23
N ILE A 965 21.13 -40.45 28.56
CA ILE A 965 19.71 -40.68 28.25
C ILE A 965 19.62 -41.68 27.09
N VAL A 966 19.34 -42.95 27.42
CA VAL A 966 19.09 -43.99 26.41
C VAL A 966 17.60 -44.00 26.06
N LEU A 967 17.26 -43.52 24.87
CA LEU A 967 15.93 -43.71 24.27
C LEU A 967 15.76 -45.20 23.93
N THR A 968 14.83 -45.87 24.62
CA THR A 968 14.67 -47.34 24.52
C THR A 968 13.63 -47.75 23.49
N GLY A 969 13.90 -47.40 22.23
CA GLY A 969 13.08 -47.72 21.06
C GLY A 969 13.70 -47.13 19.81
N CYS A 970 13.24 -47.54 18.62
CA CYS A 970 13.69 -47.01 17.33
C CYS A 970 15.18 -47.20 16.92
N GLY A 971 16.04 -47.77 17.77
CA GLY A 971 17.47 -47.97 17.51
C GLY A 971 17.83 -48.62 16.16
N GLN A 972 16.93 -49.44 15.60
CA GLN A 972 17.05 -50.05 14.27
C GLN A 972 17.07 -49.03 13.12
N TYR A 973 16.49 -47.85 13.31
CA TYR A 973 16.47 -46.77 12.32
C TYR A 973 17.59 -45.75 12.53
N ASN A 974 18.36 -45.85 13.61
CA ASN A 974 19.45 -44.91 13.91
C ASN A 974 20.45 -44.77 12.76
N SER A 975 20.62 -45.77 11.89
CA SER A 975 21.53 -45.68 10.72
C SER A 975 20.86 -45.96 9.38
N PHE A 976 19.53 -46.16 9.34
CA PHE A 976 18.80 -46.44 8.09
C PHE A 976 17.31 -46.14 8.25
N PHE A 977 16.76 -45.22 7.46
CA PHE A 977 15.32 -44.99 7.40
C PHE A 977 14.68 -45.87 6.29
N PRO A 978 13.49 -46.48 6.48
CA PRO A 978 12.94 -47.44 5.52
C PRO A 978 12.52 -46.89 4.14
N SER A 979 12.36 -45.58 3.99
CA SER A 979 12.05 -44.94 2.69
C SER A 979 13.26 -44.15 2.18
N ASN A 980 13.51 -44.26 0.87
CA ASN A 980 14.49 -43.45 0.14
C ASN A 980 14.11 -41.96 0.09
N ALA A 981 12.87 -41.59 0.47
CA ALA A 981 12.45 -40.21 0.68
C ALA A 981 13.14 -39.53 1.90
N ARG A 982 13.98 -40.24 2.66
CA ARG A 982 14.85 -39.63 3.68
C ARG A 982 16.21 -40.31 3.77
N ASN A 983 17.27 -39.51 3.67
CA ASN A 983 18.67 -39.95 3.67
C ASN A 983 19.48 -39.15 4.71
N CYS A 984 20.40 -39.80 5.42
CA CYS A 984 21.30 -39.15 6.38
C CYS A 984 22.74 -39.55 6.05
N PRO A 985 23.52 -38.70 5.34
CA PRO A 985 24.88 -39.04 4.89
C PRO A 985 25.83 -39.47 6.02
N ASP A 986 25.68 -38.91 7.22
CA ASP A 986 26.46 -39.26 8.42
C ASP A 986 26.12 -40.66 8.99
N GLY A 987 25.14 -41.37 8.42
CA GLY A 987 24.68 -42.67 8.93
C GLY A 987 23.99 -42.60 10.29
N ASN A 988 23.43 -41.44 10.65
CA ASN A 988 22.81 -41.17 11.94
C ASN A 988 21.44 -40.46 11.82
N TYR A 989 20.37 -41.23 11.57
CA TYR A 989 18.99 -40.75 11.62
C TYR A 989 18.48 -40.79 13.06
N SER A 990 18.41 -39.63 13.72
CA SER A 990 17.82 -39.49 15.05
C SER A 990 16.95 -38.23 15.09
N LEU A 991 15.63 -38.41 15.21
CA LEU A 991 14.75 -37.28 15.50
C LEU A 991 14.96 -36.80 16.94
N GLY A 992 14.98 -35.48 17.14
CA GLY A 992 15.15 -34.85 18.44
C GLY A 992 13.86 -34.81 19.28
N MET A 993 13.77 -33.79 20.14
CA MET A 993 12.58 -33.53 20.95
C MET A 993 11.52 -32.72 20.18
N ARG A 994 10.26 -33.09 20.38
CA ARG A 994 9.07 -32.30 20.05
C ARG A 994 8.76 -31.33 21.19
N GLY A 995 8.43 -30.09 20.83
CA GLY A 995 8.27 -29.00 21.78
C GLY A 995 7.17 -29.19 22.84
N GLY A 996 7.30 -28.47 23.95
CA GLY A 996 6.27 -28.32 24.99
C GLY A 996 6.36 -29.30 26.17
N LEU A 997 6.83 -30.54 25.96
CA LEU A 997 6.82 -31.58 27.02
C LEU A 997 8.09 -32.44 27.12
N ASN A 998 9.16 -32.13 26.37
CA ASN A 998 10.34 -33.02 26.21
C ASN A 998 9.94 -34.45 25.80
N THR A 999 8.92 -34.55 24.95
CA THR A 999 8.55 -35.78 24.25
C THR A 999 9.42 -35.91 23.00
N PRO A 1000 10.11 -37.04 22.76
CA PRO A 1000 10.79 -37.24 21.49
C PRO A 1000 9.76 -37.29 20.34
N TRP A 1001 10.17 -36.88 19.13
CA TRP A 1001 9.34 -37.08 17.94
C TRP A 1001 9.12 -38.59 17.69
N VAL A 1002 8.00 -38.93 17.06
CA VAL A 1002 7.69 -40.32 16.69
C VAL A 1002 8.31 -40.57 15.31
N ILE A 1003 8.89 -41.75 15.11
CA ILE A 1003 9.43 -42.12 13.80
C ILE A 1003 8.27 -42.78 13.04
N ASP A 1004 7.47 -41.94 12.41
CA ASP A 1004 6.30 -42.30 11.62
C ASP A 1004 6.70 -42.66 10.17
N SER A 1005 5.85 -43.43 9.47
CA SER A 1005 6.07 -43.80 8.07
C SER A 1005 5.82 -42.63 7.12
N LEU A 1006 6.57 -42.59 6.02
CA LEU A 1006 6.31 -41.65 4.93
C LEU A 1006 5.28 -42.20 3.94
N GLY A 1007 4.61 -41.27 3.24
CA GLY A 1007 3.57 -41.57 2.27
C GLY A 1007 3.02 -40.33 1.56
N PRO A 1008 1.85 -40.45 0.92
CA PRO A 1008 1.23 -39.38 0.15
C PRO A 1008 0.73 -38.21 1.02
N PRO A 1009 0.40 -37.05 0.42
CA PRO A 1009 -0.13 -35.88 1.12
C PRO A 1009 -1.26 -36.21 2.10
N THR A 1010 -1.17 -35.63 3.30
CA THR A 1010 -2.16 -35.80 4.37
C THR A 1010 -3.25 -34.72 4.39
N GLU A 1011 -3.05 -33.61 3.66
CA GLU A 1011 -4.09 -32.62 3.34
C GLU A 1011 -4.23 -32.44 1.82
N LEU A 1012 -5.48 -32.35 1.36
CA LEU A 1012 -5.91 -32.25 -0.04
C LEU A 1012 -6.93 -31.11 -0.27
N ASN A 1013 -7.36 -30.42 0.80
CA ASN A 1013 -8.33 -29.33 0.75
C ASN A 1013 -7.57 -27.99 0.80
N SER A 1014 -7.66 -27.20 -0.28
CA SER A 1014 -7.04 -25.86 -0.30
C SER A 1014 -7.69 -24.93 0.73
N ASP A 1015 -6.85 -24.34 1.58
CA ASP A 1015 -7.18 -23.23 2.49
C ASP A 1015 -7.43 -21.91 1.74
N LEU A 1016 -6.99 -21.80 0.49
CA LEU A 1016 -7.20 -20.66 -0.39
C LEU A 1016 -8.22 -20.97 -1.50
N PRO A 1017 -9.31 -20.18 -1.65
CA PRO A 1017 -10.35 -20.46 -2.63
C PRO A 1017 -9.84 -20.27 -4.07
N GLY A 1018 -10.20 -21.20 -4.95
CA GLY A 1018 -9.90 -21.10 -6.38
C GLY A 1018 -8.56 -21.68 -6.83
N ARG A 1019 -7.86 -22.43 -5.98
CA ARG A 1019 -6.63 -23.20 -6.29
C ARG A 1019 -6.83 -24.67 -5.95
N ALA A 1020 -6.02 -25.55 -6.55
CA ALA A 1020 -5.74 -26.86 -5.97
C ALA A 1020 -4.60 -26.72 -4.95
N MET A 1021 -4.56 -27.59 -3.94
CA MET A 1021 -3.47 -27.63 -2.97
C MET A 1021 -3.32 -29.05 -2.40
N TRP A 1022 -2.08 -29.50 -2.25
CA TRP A 1022 -1.74 -30.74 -1.56
C TRP A 1022 -0.59 -30.50 -0.59
N GLY A 1023 -0.64 -31.11 0.59
CA GLY A 1023 0.33 -30.83 1.64
C GLY A 1023 0.32 -31.80 2.81
N GLY A 1024 1.13 -31.49 3.81
CA GLY A 1024 1.32 -32.31 5.00
C GLY A 1024 2.59 -31.95 5.77
N LEU A 1025 2.78 -32.61 6.91
CA LEU A 1025 4.02 -32.53 7.69
C LEU A 1025 5.15 -33.31 7.01
N THR A 1026 6.39 -32.88 7.18
CA THR A 1026 7.59 -33.71 7.03
C THR A 1026 8.63 -33.34 8.10
N GLU A 1027 9.51 -34.28 8.44
CA GLU A 1027 10.46 -34.12 9.56
C GLU A 1027 11.88 -34.45 9.13
N THR A 1028 12.71 -33.43 8.94
CA THR A 1028 14.12 -33.59 8.56
C THR A 1028 15.00 -33.48 9.80
N PRO A 1029 15.64 -34.56 10.27
CA PRO A 1029 16.66 -34.44 11.31
C PRO A 1029 17.87 -33.63 10.81
N LYS A 1030 18.66 -33.09 11.74
CA LYS A 1030 19.93 -32.45 11.42
C LYS A 1030 20.88 -33.38 10.65
N ASN A 1031 21.61 -32.81 9.70
CA ASN A 1031 22.53 -33.51 8.79
C ASN A 1031 21.85 -34.61 7.96
N CYS A 1032 20.57 -34.43 7.65
CA CYS A 1032 19.79 -35.31 6.78
C CYS A 1032 19.10 -34.50 5.67
N ILE A 1033 18.74 -35.23 4.63
CA ILE A 1033 18.01 -34.78 3.46
C ILE A 1033 16.65 -35.47 3.46
N SER A 1034 15.56 -34.70 3.43
CA SER A 1034 14.22 -35.23 3.12
C SER A 1034 13.82 -34.84 1.70
N THR A 1035 13.14 -35.75 1.02
CA THR A 1035 12.67 -35.57 -0.35
C THR A 1035 11.15 -35.81 -0.38
N ILE A 1036 10.42 -34.86 -0.95
CA ILE A 1036 8.97 -34.89 -1.08
C ILE A 1036 8.63 -34.88 -2.57
N SER A 1037 7.75 -35.78 -3.01
CA SER A 1037 7.37 -35.91 -4.41
C SER A 1037 5.87 -35.67 -4.60
N LEU A 1038 5.52 -35.01 -5.70
CA LEU A 1038 4.15 -34.72 -6.11
C LEU A 1038 4.04 -34.80 -7.63
N SER A 1039 3.10 -35.60 -8.11
CA SER A 1039 2.72 -35.68 -9.52
C SER A 1039 1.27 -35.25 -9.69
N TRP A 1040 1.00 -34.34 -10.63
CA TRP A 1040 -0.35 -33.89 -10.96
C TRP A 1040 -0.51 -33.59 -12.45
N TYR A 1041 -1.75 -33.62 -12.92
CA TYR A 1041 -2.12 -33.32 -14.30
C TYR A 1041 -3.00 -32.07 -14.39
N VAL A 1042 -2.63 -31.13 -15.26
CA VAL A 1042 -3.35 -29.88 -15.54
C VAL A 1042 -3.96 -29.96 -16.94
N PRO A 1043 -5.31 -30.12 -17.07
CA PRO A 1043 -5.95 -30.17 -18.37
C PRO A 1043 -6.01 -28.80 -19.05
N HIS A 1044 -5.72 -28.76 -20.36
CA HIS A 1044 -5.78 -27.56 -21.21
C HIS A 1044 -4.79 -26.44 -20.86
N ALA A 1045 -3.66 -26.77 -20.24
CA ALA A 1045 -2.59 -25.83 -19.94
C ALA A 1045 -1.94 -25.20 -21.20
N VAL A 1046 -1.90 -25.91 -22.33
CA VAL A 1046 -1.42 -25.38 -23.61
C VAL A 1046 -2.55 -24.61 -24.30
N GLN A 1047 -2.39 -23.29 -24.33
CA GLN A 1047 -3.34 -22.36 -24.96
C GLN A 1047 -3.03 -22.16 -26.45
N LYS A 1048 -3.92 -21.44 -27.17
CA LYS A 1048 -3.73 -21.07 -28.58
C LYS A 1048 -3.70 -19.56 -28.78
N VAL A 1049 -2.50 -19.02 -29.02
CA VAL A 1049 -2.25 -17.59 -29.26
C VAL A 1049 -2.07 -17.38 -30.77
N TYR A 1050 -2.92 -16.56 -31.39
CA TYR A 1050 -2.99 -16.38 -32.85
C TYR A 1050 -3.11 -17.69 -33.65
N GLY A 1051 -3.76 -18.71 -33.07
CA GLY A 1051 -3.90 -20.04 -33.67
C GLY A 1051 -2.63 -20.90 -33.66
N GLN A 1052 -1.59 -20.50 -32.92
CA GLN A 1052 -0.39 -21.30 -32.64
C GLN A 1052 -0.41 -21.74 -31.17
N PRO A 1053 0.13 -22.93 -30.81
CA PRO A 1053 0.20 -23.35 -29.41
C PRO A 1053 1.06 -22.38 -28.58
N SER A 1054 0.78 -22.25 -27.30
CA SER A 1054 1.58 -21.49 -26.34
C SER A 1054 1.46 -22.16 -24.98
N TYR A 1055 2.57 -22.41 -24.31
CA TYR A 1055 2.58 -22.86 -22.92
C TYR A 1055 3.27 -21.80 -22.06
N THR A 1056 2.67 -21.50 -20.91
CA THR A 1056 3.20 -20.53 -19.95
C THR A 1056 3.03 -21.12 -18.57
N ILE A 1057 4.11 -21.15 -17.78
CA ILE A 1057 4.14 -21.63 -16.41
C ILE A 1057 4.70 -20.54 -15.49
N LEU A 1058 4.01 -20.27 -14.39
CA LEU A 1058 4.42 -19.37 -13.32
C LEU A 1058 4.92 -20.19 -12.12
N VAL A 1059 6.16 -19.98 -11.71
CA VAL A 1059 6.69 -20.48 -10.42
C VAL A 1059 6.77 -19.29 -9.47
N GLN A 1060 5.99 -19.30 -8.38
CA GLN A 1060 6.01 -18.23 -7.37
C GLN A 1060 6.97 -18.56 -6.22
N LYS A 1061 7.64 -17.53 -5.69
CA LYS A 1061 8.59 -17.63 -4.59
C LYS A 1061 7.88 -17.40 -3.26
N GLN A 1062 8.17 -18.22 -2.25
CA GLN A 1062 7.74 -17.94 -0.87
C GLN A 1062 8.48 -16.71 -0.31
N SER A 1063 7.79 -15.93 0.52
CA SER A 1063 8.40 -14.91 1.37
C SER A 1063 9.47 -15.53 2.30
N GLY A 1064 10.59 -14.82 2.52
CA GLY A 1064 11.67 -15.25 3.42
C GLY A 1064 12.58 -16.41 2.94
N LEU A 1065 12.24 -17.08 1.84
CA LEU A 1065 12.98 -18.24 1.29
C LEU A 1065 13.30 -18.03 -0.20
N SER A 1066 14.57 -18.17 -0.59
CA SER A 1066 14.97 -18.25 -2.02
C SER A 1066 15.36 -19.69 -2.37
N PRO A 1067 14.47 -20.48 -3.00
CA PRO A 1067 14.74 -21.86 -3.39
C PRO A 1067 15.54 -21.93 -4.70
N THR A 1068 16.34 -22.99 -4.85
CA THR A 1068 16.92 -23.37 -6.15
C THR A 1068 15.87 -24.08 -6.98
N ILE A 1069 15.45 -23.48 -8.09
CA ILE A 1069 14.50 -24.11 -9.01
C ILE A 1069 15.26 -24.91 -10.08
N GLY A 1070 14.85 -26.15 -10.30
CA GLY A 1070 15.09 -26.90 -11.52
C GLY A 1070 13.77 -27.10 -12.25
N LEU A 1071 13.67 -26.68 -13.51
CA LEU A 1071 12.46 -26.82 -14.31
C LEU A 1071 12.81 -27.42 -15.66
N THR A 1072 12.27 -28.59 -15.96
CA THR A 1072 12.30 -29.20 -17.30
C THR A 1072 10.89 -29.21 -17.86
N ILE A 1073 10.72 -28.82 -19.12
CA ILE A 1073 9.45 -28.91 -19.84
C ILE A 1073 9.70 -29.67 -21.14
N ASP A 1074 9.24 -30.92 -21.23
CA ASP A 1074 9.18 -31.60 -22.51
C ASP A 1074 7.91 -31.18 -23.28
N ALA A 1075 8.11 -30.61 -24.46
CA ALA A 1075 7.07 -30.21 -25.38
C ALA A 1075 7.03 -31.06 -26.65
N SER A 1076 7.71 -32.22 -26.66
CA SER A 1076 7.88 -33.10 -27.84
C SER A 1076 6.58 -33.51 -28.51
N ALA A 1077 5.48 -33.68 -27.75
CA ALA A 1077 4.16 -34.01 -28.29
C ALA A 1077 3.38 -32.80 -28.87
N VAL A 1078 3.85 -31.56 -28.66
CA VAL A 1078 3.14 -30.32 -29.02
C VAL A 1078 3.78 -29.66 -30.24
N ASN A 1079 3.29 -30.03 -31.43
CA ASN A 1079 3.73 -29.51 -32.73
C ASN A 1079 3.86 -27.96 -32.76
N GLY A 1080 5.10 -27.47 -32.79
CA GLY A 1080 5.44 -26.05 -32.91
C GLY A 1080 6.05 -25.41 -31.65
N LEU A 1081 5.97 -26.08 -30.50
CA LEU A 1081 6.76 -25.74 -29.32
C LEU A 1081 8.15 -26.41 -29.38
N LYS A 1082 9.05 -25.97 -28.50
CA LYS A 1082 10.34 -26.62 -28.22
C LYS A 1082 10.42 -26.91 -26.72
N SER A 1083 10.97 -28.06 -26.37
CA SER A 1083 11.27 -28.41 -24.98
C SER A 1083 12.28 -27.43 -24.38
N PHE A 1084 12.17 -27.19 -23.07
CA PHE A 1084 12.89 -26.14 -22.34
C PHE A 1084 13.48 -26.70 -21.05
N SER A 1085 14.59 -26.12 -20.58
CA SER A 1085 15.12 -26.39 -19.25
C SER A 1085 15.71 -25.13 -18.62
N PHE A 1086 15.56 -25.00 -17.31
CA PHE A 1086 16.16 -23.97 -16.47
C PHE A 1086 16.66 -24.58 -15.17
N LYS A 1087 17.79 -24.07 -14.67
CA LYS A 1087 18.25 -24.32 -13.30
C LYS A 1087 18.83 -23.05 -12.69
N GLY A 1088 18.45 -22.75 -11.45
CA GLY A 1088 19.01 -21.65 -10.66
C GLY A 1088 18.00 -21.07 -9.67
N ASP A 1089 18.49 -20.23 -8.78
CA ASP A 1089 17.69 -19.66 -7.69
C ASP A 1089 16.67 -18.65 -8.21
N ILE A 1090 15.49 -18.61 -7.58
CA ILE A 1090 14.53 -17.52 -7.77
C ILE A 1090 14.49 -16.62 -6.53
N ASN A 1091 14.68 -15.32 -6.77
CA ASN A 1091 14.57 -14.29 -5.73
C ASN A 1091 13.26 -13.51 -5.84
N ALA A 1092 12.45 -13.74 -6.87
CA ALA A 1092 11.12 -13.18 -7.12
C ALA A 1092 10.31 -14.18 -7.99
N ASP A 1093 8.99 -14.01 -8.06
CA ASP A 1093 8.10 -14.82 -8.90
C ASP A 1093 8.55 -14.83 -10.37
N ARG A 1094 8.57 -16.01 -11.02
CA ARG A 1094 9.19 -16.22 -12.33
C ARG A 1094 8.26 -16.92 -13.32
N THR A 1095 7.98 -16.27 -14.44
CA THR A 1095 7.17 -16.82 -15.54
C THR A 1095 8.05 -17.32 -16.69
N PHE A 1096 7.86 -18.58 -17.09
CA PHE A 1096 8.51 -19.17 -18.27
C PHE A 1096 7.49 -19.27 -19.42
N ASN A 1097 7.90 -18.90 -20.64
CA ASN A 1097 7.01 -18.82 -21.81
C ASN A 1097 7.58 -19.62 -22.98
N LEU A 1098 6.90 -20.70 -23.35
CA LEU A 1098 7.17 -21.48 -24.57
C LEU A 1098 6.20 -21.01 -25.65
N ARG A 1099 6.72 -20.21 -26.58
CA ARG A 1099 5.98 -19.68 -27.74
C ARG A 1099 6.71 -20.06 -29.04
N PRO A 1100 5.99 -20.45 -30.11
CA PRO A 1100 6.58 -20.63 -31.42
C PRO A 1100 7.24 -19.33 -31.89
N PRO A 1101 8.35 -19.40 -32.66
CA PRO A 1101 9.02 -18.21 -33.15
C PRO A 1101 8.05 -17.37 -33.99
N PRO A 1102 8.12 -16.03 -33.91
CA PRO A 1102 7.24 -15.17 -34.68
C PRO A 1102 7.40 -15.48 -36.18
N ARG A 1103 6.28 -15.70 -36.88
CA ARG A 1103 6.30 -15.81 -38.33
C ARG A 1103 6.96 -14.55 -38.89
N LYS A 1104 8.08 -14.71 -39.62
CA LYS A 1104 8.67 -13.62 -40.39
C LYS A 1104 7.58 -13.03 -41.29
N LYS A 1105 7.34 -11.73 -41.14
CA LYS A 1105 6.38 -10.96 -41.95
C LYS A 1105 6.95 -10.66 -43.34
#